data_AF-A0A8D2DKM1-F1
#
_entry.id   AF-A0A8D2DKM1-F1
#
_cell.length_a   1.000
_cell.length_b   1.000
_cell.length_c   1.000
_cell.angle_alpha   90.00
_cell.angle_beta   90.00
_cell.angle_gamma   90.00
#
_symmetry.space_group_name_H-M   'P 1'
#
loop_
_entity.id
_entity.type
_entity.pdbx_description
1 polymer ?
#
loop_
_entity_poly.entity_id
_entity_poly.type
_entity_poly.pdbx_seq_one_letter_code
_entity_poly.pdbx_strand_id
1 'polypeptide(L)'
;MRTGVVGLILPSRFSFLEMMWRICPALAVGCTVVALVPLASPTPLLLAQLAGELGPFPGILNVISGPASLGPALASCPGVQKVAFCGAIEEGRALRRMLAGEGAELGLALGTESLLLLTDSADVDSAVEGVVDAAWSDRSPGGLRLLVQESVWDETMKRLQVRMGRLRSGHGLDGAVDMGLKGPGAHVLAQDYVREAQKQGAQVFQAGDMPSDSPFCPPTLVSGLPPASPCAQAEVPWPLVTASAFRTTKEALAMANGTPRGGSASVWSERLGPALELGYGLHVGTVWINAHGLRDPAVPTGGCKESGHSWHGGLDGLYEYLQPLGTPARARFICENLNYDTFGLAVPPALPAGPEIGPSPAPPYGLFVGGRFQAPGSRSSRPIRDSSGNLLSYVAEGGAKDVRDAVEAAHRAAPGWAGQSPGARAALLCALAAALERREPALASRLERQGVELQAAKAEVELSVRRLRACGAQARAQGHTLQVAGLRGPVLRLREPLGVLAIVCPDERPLLAFVSLLAPALAHGNTVVLVPSGTCPLFALEVCQDMATLFPAGLVNVVTGDRDHLTRCLALHQDIQALWYFGSAQGSQFVEWASAGNLKPVWVNRGCPRAWDQEAEGAGPELGLRAARTKALWLPMGD
;
A
#
# COMPACT_ATOMS: atom_id res chain seq x y z
N MET A 1 5.91 8.83 19.85
CA MET A 1 7.12 9.69 19.79
C MET A 1 7.33 10.18 18.35
N ARG A 2 8.08 11.26 18.14
CA ARG A 2 8.43 11.78 16.80
C ARG A 2 9.43 10.87 16.08
N THR A 3 9.42 10.88 14.75
CA THR A 3 10.34 10.08 13.93
C THR A 3 11.76 10.63 13.91
N GLY A 4 11.93 11.96 13.99
CA GLY A 4 13.24 12.63 13.97
C GLY A 4 13.35 13.63 12.83
N VAL A 5 14.42 13.53 12.04
CA VAL A 5 14.66 14.31 10.82
C VAL A 5 13.95 13.65 9.64
N VAL A 6 13.21 14.47 8.89
CA VAL A 6 12.46 14.06 7.70
C VAL A 6 13.08 14.69 6.46
N GLY A 7 13.49 13.86 5.50
CA GLY A 7 13.85 14.29 4.15
C GLY A 7 12.60 14.36 3.28
N LEU A 8 12.24 15.54 2.78
CA LEU A 8 11.14 15.74 1.84
C LEU A 8 11.72 15.94 0.44
N ILE A 9 11.40 15.06 -0.50
CA ILE A 9 11.84 15.15 -1.89
C ILE A 9 10.61 15.37 -2.75
N LEU A 10 10.55 16.54 -3.40
CA LEU A 10 9.44 16.95 -4.23
C LEU A 10 9.76 16.79 -5.72
N PRO A 11 8.75 16.55 -6.57
CA PRO A 11 8.95 16.46 -8.00
C PRO A 11 9.32 17.82 -8.59
N SER A 12 9.76 17.80 -9.85
CA SER A 12 10.04 19.01 -10.63
C SER A 12 8.85 19.98 -10.70
N ARG A 13 7.62 19.46 -10.54
CA ARG A 13 6.39 20.22 -10.41
C ARG A 13 5.65 19.74 -9.16
N PHE A 14 5.31 20.65 -8.26
CA PHE A 14 4.56 20.32 -7.05
C PHE A 14 3.64 21.48 -6.69
N SER A 15 2.55 21.18 -5.98
CA SER A 15 1.72 22.21 -5.38
C SER A 15 2.35 22.68 -4.07
N PHE A 16 2.45 24.00 -3.88
CA PHE A 16 2.87 24.58 -2.60
C PHE A 16 2.01 24.05 -1.43
N LEU A 17 0.71 23.85 -1.67
CA LEU A 17 -0.21 23.28 -0.68
C LEU A 17 0.18 21.85 -0.28
N GLU A 18 0.50 20.99 -1.26
CA GLU A 18 0.91 19.60 -1.01
C GLU A 18 2.24 19.49 -0.26
N MET A 19 3.15 20.44 -0.51
CA MET A 19 4.38 20.59 0.28
C MET A 19 4.04 20.94 1.74
N MET A 20 3.19 21.95 1.96
CA MET A 20 2.81 22.37 3.32
C MET A 20 2.08 21.27 4.08
N TRP A 21 1.25 20.47 3.40
CA TRP A 21 0.57 19.30 3.99
C TRP A 21 1.52 18.21 4.49
N ARG A 22 2.82 18.25 4.13
CA ARG A 22 3.85 17.34 4.64
C ARG A 22 4.74 18.03 5.68
N ILE A 23 5.08 19.30 5.46
CA ILE A 23 5.90 20.08 6.39
C ILE A 23 5.14 20.31 7.71
N CYS A 24 3.92 20.85 7.65
CA CYS A 24 3.15 21.19 8.85
C CYS A 24 2.96 20.03 9.83
N PRO A 25 2.48 18.83 9.44
CA PRO A 25 2.31 17.74 10.40
C PRO A 25 3.65 17.23 10.95
N ALA A 26 4.71 17.19 10.15
CA ALA A 26 6.04 16.82 10.63
C ALA A 26 6.52 17.79 11.73
N LEU A 27 6.39 19.10 11.50
CA LEU A 27 6.75 20.11 12.49
C LEU A 27 5.84 20.08 13.71
N ALA A 28 4.54 19.83 13.54
CA ALA A 28 3.56 19.78 14.63
C ALA A 28 3.85 18.64 15.64
N VAL A 29 4.35 17.50 15.18
CA VAL A 29 4.80 16.41 16.06
C VAL A 29 6.24 16.59 16.58
N GLY A 30 6.88 17.69 16.21
CA GLY A 30 8.23 18.06 16.64
C GLY A 30 9.36 17.42 15.82
N CYS A 31 9.10 16.92 14.60
CA CYS A 31 10.17 16.54 13.67
C CYS A 31 10.87 17.79 13.10
N THR A 32 12.07 17.62 12.57
CA THR A 32 12.73 18.62 11.73
C THR A 32 12.65 18.20 10.26
N VAL A 33 12.63 19.15 9.35
CA VAL A 33 12.43 18.88 7.93
C VAL A 33 13.59 19.43 7.11
N VAL A 34 14.08 18.61 6.18
CA VAL A 34 14.98 19.00 5.09
C VAL A 34 14.24 18.79 3.78
N ALA A 35 13.82 19.86 3.14
CA ALA A 35 13.07 19.82 1.89
C ALA A 35 14.00 20.09 0.69
N LEU A 36 14.12 19.12 -0.21
CA LEU A 36 14.75 19.29 -1.50
C LEU A 36 13.70 19.73 -2.52
N VAL A 37 13.91 20.90 -3.11
CA VAL A 37 12.98 21.54 -4.05
C VAL A 37 13.66 21.81 -5.40
N PRO A 38 12.92 21.78 -6.51
CA PRO A 38 13.46 22.08 -7.83
C PRO A 38 13.88 23.55 -7.97
N LEU A 39 14.93 23.78 -8.75
CA LEU A 39 15.50 25.12 -9.04
C LEU A 39 14.48 26.13 -9.60
N ALA A 40 13.45 25.64 -10.29
CA ALA A 40 12.44 26.48 -10.93
C ALA A 40 11.40 27.08 -9.96
N SER A 41 11.37 26.66 -8.69
CA SER A 41 10.35 27.09 -7.72
C SER A 41 10.96 27.98 -6.62
N PRO A 42 10.75 29.31 -6.64
CA PRO A 42 11.27 30.20 -5.61
C PRO A 42 10.44 30.20 -4.32
N THR A 43 9.18 29.75 -4.37
CA THR A 43 8.24 29.82 -3.23
C THR A 43 8.74 29.12 -1.96
N PRO A 44 9.36 27.92 -2.00
CA PRO A 44 9.91 27.30 -0.80
C PRO A 44 11.09 28.07 -0.18
N LEU A 45 11.87 28.80 -0.99
CA LEU A 45 12.97 29.63 -0.49
C LEU A 45 12.43 30.85 0.27
N LEU A 46 11.35 31.44 -0.23
CA LEU A 46 10.64 32.49 0.51
C LEU A 46 10.09 31.96 1.84
N LEU A 47 9.52 30.76 1.86
CA LEU A 47 9.08 30.13 3.11
C LEU A 47 10.24 29.95 4.10
N ALA A 48 11.41 29.52 3.61
CA ALA A 48 12.61 29.38 4.45
C ALA A 48 13.07 30.73 5.03
N GLN A 49 13.02 31.80 4.24
CA GLN A 49 13.33 33.15 4.70
C GLN A 49 12.35 33.59 5.81
N LEU A 50 11.04 33.44 5.58
CA LEU A 50 10.00 33.79 6.56
C LEU A 50 10.12 32.96 7.85
N ALA A 51 10.46 31.67 7.73
CA ALA A 51 10.69 30.81 8.89
C ALA A 51 11.90 31.28 9.72
N GLY A 52 12.94 31.79 9.06
CA GLY A 52 14.11 32.37 9.72
C GLY A 52 13.82 33.70 10.42
N GLU A 53 12.94 34.53 9.86
CA GLU A 53 12.53 35.81 10.45
C GLU A 53 11.62 35.63 11.68
N LEU A 54 10.76 34.60 11.68
CA LEU A 54 9.74 34.38 12.72
C LEU A 54 10.20 33.44 13.86
N GLY A 55 11.19 32.58 13.62
CA GLY A 55 11.48 31.43 14.48
C GLY A 55 12.66 31.64 15.44
N PRO A 56 12.50 31.39 16.76
CA PRO A 56 13.63 31.37 17.70
C PRO A 56 14.48 30.08 17.63
N PHE A 57 14.09 29.12 16.78
CA PHE A 57 14.72 27.79 16.70
C PHE A 57 15.37 27.56 15.32
N PRO A 58 16.69 27.79 15.18
CA PRO A 58 17.37 27.57 13.92
C PRO A 58 17.36 26.08 13.54
N GLY A 59 17.18 25.79 12.25
CA GLY A 59 17.31 24.44 11.69
C GLY A 59 16.08 23.54 11.76
N ILE A 60 14.93 24.03 12.23
CA ILE A 60 13.67 23.26 12.21
C ILE A 60 13.21 22.95 10.78
N LEU A 61 13.32 23.93 9.88
CA LEU A 61 13.05 23.81 8.45
C LEU A 61 14.30 24.19 7.68
N ASN A 62 14.78 23.29 6.83
CA ASN A 62 15.90 23.50 5.93
C ASN A 62 15.40 23.27 4.51
N VAL A 63 15.63 24.24 3.61
CA VAL A 63 15.21 24.13 2.22
C VAL A 63 16.44 24.17 1.33
N ILE A 64 16.62 23.14 0.51
CA ILE A 64 17.72 22.99 -0.43
C ILE A 64 17.12 23.06 -1.83
N SER A 65 17.58 24.02 -2.62
CA SER A 65 17.20 24.12 -4.04
C SER A 65 18.26 23.44 -4.90
N GLY A 66 17.85 22.49 -5.74
CA GLY A 66 18.79 21.73 -6.56
C GLY A 66 18.13 20.77 -7.54
N PRO A 67 18.94 20.07 -8.35
CA PRO A 67 18.45 19.05 -9.27
C PRO A 67 17.95 17.81 -8.52
N ALA A 68 17.04 17.05 -9.16
CA ALA A 68 16.49 15.81 -8.62
C ALA A 68 17.56 14.74 -8.30
N SER A 69 18.74 14.83 -8.90
CA SER A 69 19.89 13.96 -8.61
C SER A 69 20.40 14.05 -7.17
N LEU A 70 20.09 15.14 -6.45
CA LEU A 70 20.40 15.27 -5.01
C LEU A 70 19.43 14.48 -4.12
N GLY A 71 18.27 14.06 -4.64
CA GLY A 71 17.25 13.31 -3.89
C GLY A 71 17.80 12.04 -3.24
N PRO A 72 18.42 11.13 -4.02
CA PRO A 72 19.21 10.01 -3.52
C PRO A 72 20.18 10.36 -2.37
N ALA A 73 20.99 11.40 -2.54
CA ALA A 73 21.99 11.78 -1.55
C ALA A 73 21.36 12.24 -0.23
N LEU A 74 20.27 13.03 -0.30
CA LEU A 74 19.50 13.43 0.88
C LEU A 74 18.86 12.21 1.56
N ALA A 75 18.30 11.30 0.76
CA ALA A 75 17.60 10.14 1.27
C ALA A 75 18.54 9.16 2.01
N SER A 76 19.79 9.04 1.56
CA SER A 76 20.83 8.21 2.19
C SER A 76 21.63 8.95 3.26
N CYS A 77 21.20 10.11 3.75
CA CYS A 77 21.92 10.79 4.83
C CYS A 77 21.74 10.05 6.17
N PRO A 78 22.82 9.73 6.93
CA PRO A 78 22.73 8.97 8.20
C PRO A 78 21.83 9.60 9.27
N GLY A 79 21.61 10.91 9.18
CA GLY A 79 20.75 11.66 10.10
C GLY A 79 19.27 11.67 9.73
N VAL A 80 18.86 11.15 8.56
CA VAL A 80 17.47 11.17 8.09
C VAL A 80 16.76 9.87 8.51
N GLN A 81 15.68 9.97 9.29
CA GLN A 81 14.93 8.80 9.78
C GLN A 81 13.72 8.42 8.92
N LYS A 82 13.21 9.39 8.13
CA LYS A 82 12.10 9.20 7.20
C LYS A 82 12.33 10.02 5.93
N VAL A 83 12.04 9.42 4.78
CA VAL A 83 12.03 10.08 3.48
C VAL A 83 10.60 10.10 2.96
N ALA A 84 10.06 11.28 2.72
CA ALA A 84 8.78 11.46 2.03
C ALA A 84 9.07 11.86 0.58
N PHE A 85 8.86 10.95 -0.36
CA PHE A 85 9.14 11.15 -1.78
C PHE A 85 7.84 11.29 -2.57
N CYS A 86 7.81 12.30 -3.44
CA CYS A 86 6.72 12.54 -4.37
C CYS A 86 7.29 12.65 -5.79
N GLY A 87 6.73 11.91 -6.75
CA GLY A 87 7.24 11.95 -8.12
C GLY A 87 6.78 10.80 -9.01
N ALA A 88 7.57 10.52 -10.04
CA ALA A 88 7.29 9.47 -11.01
C ALA A 88 7.48 8.07 -10.41
N ILE A 89 6.72 7.10 -10.91
CA ILE A 89 6.75 5.71 -10.41
C ILE A 89 8.15 5.10 -10.52
N GLU A 90 8.82 5.26 -11.67
CA GLU A 90 10.16 4.69 -11.90
C GLU A 90 11.23 5.28 -10.97
N GLU A 91 11.16 6.58 -10.70
CA GLU A 91 12.05 7.23 -9.72
C GLU A 91 11.79 6.69 -8.31
N GLY A 92 10.53 6.47 -7.94
CA GLY A 92 10.14 5.84 -6.69
C GLY A 92 10.66 4.40 -6.56
N ARG A 93 10.60 3.61 -7.64
CA ARG A 93 11.16 2.24 -7.69
C ARG A 93 12.68 2.25 -7.53
N ALA A 94 13.37 3.15 -8.23
CA ALA A 94 14.82 3.30 -8.11
C ALA A 94 15.23 3.72 -6.69
N LEU A 95 14.54 4.70 -6.11
CA LEU A 95 14.77 5.17 -4.75
C LEU A 95 14.51 4.04 -3.73
N ARG A 96 13.45 3.25 -3.93
CA ARG A 96 13.14 2.11 -3.06
C ARG A 96 14.27 1.07 -3.03
N ARG A 97 14.85 0.74 -4.19
CA ARG A 97 15.98 -0.19 -4.28
C ARG A 97 17.23 0.37 -3.63
N MET A 98 17.47 1.67 -3.79
CA MET A 98 18.65 2.34 -3.24
C MET A 98 18.61 2.43 -1.72
N LEU A 99 17.44 2.70 -1.14
CA LEU A 99 17.28 2.87 0.31
C LEU A 99 17.10 1.54 1.07
N ALA A 100 17.12 0.41 0.38
CA ALA A 100 17.02 -0.89 1.02
C ALA A 100 18.19 -1.09 2.01
N GLY A 101 17.91 -1.27 3.29
CA GLY A 101 18.92 -1.42 4.34
C GLY A 101 19.48 -0.13 4.94
N GLU A 102 19.18 1.04 4.36
CA GLU A 102 19.67 2.35 4.82
C GLU A 102 19.00 2.79 6.14
N GLY A 103 17.89 2.15 6.54
CA GLY A 103 17.22 2.40 7.82
C GLY A 103 16.21 3.55 7.82
N ALA A 104 16.26 4.44 6.82
CA ALA A 104 15.24 5.47 6.62
C ALA A 104 13.91 4.84 6.17
N GLU A 105 12.80 5.21 6.82
CA GLU A 105 11.48 4.79 6.33
C GLU A 105 11.08 5.61 5.12
N LEU A 106 10.72 4.93 4.04
CA LEU A 106 10.33 5.57 2.80
C LEU A 106 8.81 5.64 2.70
N GLY A 107 8.27 6.86 2.56
CA GLY A 107 6.90 7.12 2.16
C GLY A 107 6.86 7.55 0.70
N LEU A 108 6.05 6.87 -0.11
CA LEU A 108 5.91 7.11 -1.54
C LEU A 108 4.51 7.64 -1.87
N ALA A 109 4.45 8.80 -2.54
CA ALA A 109 3.27 9.30 -3.23
C ALA A 109 3.61 9.46 -4.72
N LEU A 110 3.09 8.56 -5.56
CA LEU A 110 3.55 8.38 -6.92
C LEU A 110 2.43 8.49 -7.95
N GLY A 111 2.82 8.93 -9.13
CA GLY A 111 1.90 9.11 -10.25
C GLY A 111 1.02 10.34 -10.07
N THR A 112 0.53 10.85 -11.19
CA THR A 112 -0.25 12.10 -11.24
C THR A 112 -1.60 11.94 -11.93
N GLU A 113 -1.86 10.76 -12.48
CA GLU A 113 -3.10 10.42 -13.16
C GLU A 113 -4.29 10.30 -12.20
N SER A 114 -5.41 10.86 -12.63
CA SER A 114 -6.72 10.70 -11.99
C SER A 114 -7.68 9.90 -12.89
N LEU A 115 -8.68 9.30 -12.25
CA LEU A 115 -9.77 8.59 -12.91
C LEU A 115 -11.09 9.36 -12.74
N LEU A 116 -11.94 9.39 -13.76
CA LEU A 116 -13.30 9.92 -13.69
C LEU A 116 -14.27 8.93 -14.30
N LEU A 117 -15.34 8.59 -13.58
CA LEU A 117 -16.41 7.71 -14.02
C LEU A 117 -17.72 8.49 -14.13
N LEU A 118 -18.41 8.32 -15.26
CA LEU A 118 -19.69 8.95 -15.56
C LEU A 118 -20.77 7.87 -15.78
N THR A 119 -21.80 7.84 -14.93
CA THR A 119 -22.95 6.94 -15.10
C THR A 119 -24.02 7.54 -16.03
N ASP A 120 -24.99 6.73 -16.42
CA ASP A 120 -26.16 7.10 -17.22
C ASP A 120 -26.99 8.23 -16.58
N SER A 121 -26.99 8.29 -15.25
CA SER A 121 -27.75 9.24 -14.45
C SER A 121 -26.93 10.47 -14.04
N ALA A 122 -25.70 10.62 -14.53
CA ALA A 122 -24.89 11.77 -14.22
C ALA A 122 -25.44 13.06 -14.85
N ASP A 123 -25.31 14.18 -14.14
CA ASP A 123 -25.35 15.49 -14.79
C ASP A 123 -24.12 15.66 -15.69
N VAL A 124 -24.34 15.46 -17.00
CA VAL A 124 -23.28 15.51 -18.02
C VAL A 124 -22.65 16.90 -18.08
N ASP A 125 -23.40 17.98 -17.85
CA ASP A 125 -22.85 19.34 -17.96
C ASP A 125 -21.87 19.62 -16.81
N SER A 126 -22.29 19.34 -15.58
CA SER A 126 -21.42 19.46 -14.41
C SER A 126 -20.20 18.53 -14.49
N ALA A 127 -20.39 17.31 -15.01
CA ALA A 127 -19.29 16.37 -15.14
C ALA A 127 -18.29 16.77 -16.23
N VAL A 128 -18.73 17.39 -17.33
CA VAL A 128 -17.83 17.94 -18.36
C VAL A 128 -16.96 19.05 -17.78
N GLU A 129 -17.51 19.95 -16.96
CA GLU A 129 -16.68 20.94 -16.24
C GLU A 129 -15.72 20.25 -15.26
N GLY A 130 -16.17 19.19 -14.58
CA GLY A 130 -15.31 18.36 -13.74
C GLY A 130 -14.13 17.74 -14.50
N VAL A 131 -14.34 17.26 -15.73
CA VAL A 131 -13.27 16.76 -16.62
C VAL A 131 -12.29 17.87 -16.97
N VAL A 132 -12.80 19.07 -17.28
CA VAL A 132 -11.97 20.23 -17.62
C VAL A 132 -11.09 20.64 -16.45
N ASP A 133 -11.66 20.75 -15.26
CA ASP A 133 -10.93 21.06 -14.03
C ASP A 133 -9.87 20.00 -13.71
N ALA A 134 -10.20 18.73 -13.94
CA ALA A 134 -9.32 17.61 -13.68
C ALA A 134 -8.14 17.51 -14.66
N ALA A 135 -8.37 17.73 -15.95
CA ALA A 135 -7.39 17.43 -17.00
C ALA A 135 -6.65 18.66 -17.53
N TRP A 136 -7.35 19.80 -17.64
CA TRP A 136 -6.84 20.96 -18.38
C TRP A 136 -6.57 22.17 -17.51
N SER A 137 -7.15 22.26 -16.31
CA SER A 137 -6.79 23.33 -15.37
C SER A 137 -5.29 23.36 -15.09
N ASP A 138 -4.75 24.58 -14.90
CA ASP A 138 -3.36 24.77 -14.43
C ASP A 138 -3.09 24.04 -13.10
N ARG A 139 -4.14 23.83 -12.29
CA ARG A 139 -4.10 23.09 -11.01
C ARG A 139 -3.99 21.57 -11.17
N SER A 140 -4.21 21.04 -12.37
CA SER A 140 -4.19 19.61 -12.61
C SER A 140 -2.78 19.02 -12.42
N PRO A 141 -2.60 17.95 -11.64
CA PRO A 141 -1.29 17.34 -11.46
C PRO A 141 -0.83 16.52 -12.68
N GLY A 142 -1.76 15.99 -13.51
CA GLY A 142 -1.47 15.01 -14.55
C GLY A 142 -2.57 14.85 -15.60
N GLY A 143 -2.54 13.76 -16.37
CA GLY A 143 -3.61 13.42 -17.32
C GLY A 143 -4.82 12.76 -16.64
N LEU A 144 -5.89 12.53 -17.41
CA LEU A 144 -7.13 11.96 -16.91
C LEU A 144 -7.56 10.73 -17.72
N ARG A 145 -7.98 9.67 -17.03
CA ARG A 145 -8.79 8.60 -17.63
C ARG A 145 -10.25 8.86 -17.39
N LEU A 146 -11.03 8.82 -18.47
CA LEU A 146 -12.45 9.06 -18.48
C LEU A 146 -13.18 7.76 -18.86
N LEU A 147 -13.98 7.22 -17.94
CA LEU A 147 -14.88 6.10 -18.19
C LEU A 147 -16.31 6.62 -18.26
N VAL A 148 -17.01 6.36 -19.36
CA VAL A 148 -18.37 6.87 -19.59
C VAL A 148 -19.31 5.72 -19.91
N GLN A 149 -20.50 5.72 -19.33
CA GLN A 149 -21.48 4.69 -19.64
C GLN A 149 -21.98 4.84 -21.08
N GLU A 150 -22.11 3.71 -21.80
CA GLU A 150 -22.42 3.66 -23.24
C GLU A 150 -23.65 4.50 -23.63
N SER A 151 -24.67 4.56 -22.76
CA SER A 151 -25.91 5.32 -23.00
C SER A 151 -25.75 6.85 -23.09
N VAL A 152 -24.69 7.40 -22.48
CA VAL A 152 -24.41 8.85 -22.44
C VAL A 152 -23.10 9.21 -23.15
N TRP A 153 -22.48 8.23 -23.82
CA TRP A 153 -21.20 8.38 -24.53
C TRP A 153 -21.23 9.50 -25.56
N ASP A 154 -22.13 9.43 -26.54
CA ASP A 154 -22.16 10.37 -27.67
C ASP A 154 -22.41 11.81 -27.20
N GLU A 155 -23.33 11.99 -26.25
CA GLU A 155 -23.66 13.31 -25.71
C GLU A 155 -22.49 13.89 -24.92
N THR A 156 -21.83 13.07 -24.09
CA THR A 156 -20.67 13.50 -23.30
C THR A 156 -19.50 13.86 -24.21
N MET A 157 -19.17 13.03 -25.20
CA MET A 157 -18.08 13.32 -26.14
C MET A 157 -18.33 14.62 -26.91
N LYS A 158 -19.56 14.84 -27.39
CA LYS A 158 -19.95 16.07 -28.10
C LYS A 158 -19.79 17.31 -27.22
N ARG A 159 -20.35 17.30 -26.00
CA ARG A 159 -20.24 18.44 -25.08
C ARG A 159 -18.82 18.71 -24.65
N LEU A 160 -18.04 17.65 -24.40
CA LEU A 160 -16.63 17.75 -24.05
C LEU A 160 -15.83 18.41 -25.18
N GLN A 161 -16.00 17.99 -26.44
CA GLN A 161 -15.32 18.59 -27.59
C GLN A 161 -15.68 20.07 -27.76
N VAL A 162 -16.95 20.44 -27.60
CA VAL A 162 -17.39 21.85 -27.64
C VAL A 162 -16.75 22.64 -26.51
N ARG A 163 -16.70 22.09 -25.30
CA ARG A 163 -16.11 22.75 -24.14
C ARG A 163 -14.60 22.90 -24.25
N MET A 164 -13.91 21.89 -24.81
CA MET A 164 -12.48 21.93 -25.12
C MET A 164 -12.14 23.07 -26.07
N GLY A 165 -12.97 23.31 -27.10
CA GLY A 165 -12.78 24.40 -28.06
C GLY A 165 -12.88 25.81 -27.46
N ARG A 166 -13.37 25.95 -26.22
CA ARG A 166 -13.49 27.22 -25.50
C ARG A 166 -12.33 27.47 -24.53
N LEU A 167 -11.44 26.50 -24.34
CA LEU A 167 -10.31 26.62 -23.41
C LEU A 167 -9.29 27.63 -23.95
N ARG A 168 -8.87 28.54 -23.08
CA ARG A 168 -7.85 29.54 -23.40
C ARG A 168 -6.51 29.07 -22.88
N SER A 169 -5.57 28.81 -23.78
CA SER A 169 -4.17 28.55 -23.44
C SER A 169 -3.38 29.86 -23.45
N GLY A 170 -2.53 30.07 -22.44
CA GLY A 170 -1.74 31.29 -22.35
C GLY A 170 -0.86 31.36 -21.10
N HIS A 171 -0.40 32.55 -20.77
CA HIS A 171 0.44 32.77 -19.58
C HIS A 171 -0.40 32.70 -18.30
N GLY A 172 0.06 31.89 -17.32
CA GLY A 172 -0.72 31.62 -16.09
C GLY A 172 -0.94 32.82 -15.14
N LEU A 173 -0.34 33.98 -15.39
CA LEU A 173 -0.64 35.21 -14.65
C LEU A 173 -1.88 35.94 -15.19
N ASP A 174 -2.35 35.58 -16.38
CA ASP A 174 -3.60 36.08 -16.92
C ASP A 174 -4.77 35.29 -16.33
N GLY A 175 -5.61 35.95 -15.54
CA GLY A 175 -6.78 35.32 -14.90
C GLY A 175 -7.84 34.82 -15.89
N ALA A 176 -7.71 35.14 -17.17
CA ALA A 176 -8.53 34.59 -18.24
C ALA A 176 -8.00 33.23 -18.78
N VAL A 177 -6.78 32.83 -18.46
CA VAL A 177 -6.19 31.59 -19.00
C VAL A 177 -6.66 30.38 -18.20
N ASP A 178 -7.12 29.35 -18.93
CA ASP A 178 -7.52 28.08 -18.33
C ASP A 178 -6.34 27.09 -18.28
N MET A 179 -5.51 27.10 -19.33
CA MET A 179 -4.36 26.20 -19.50
C MET A 179 -3.03 26.96 -19.54
N GLY A 180 -2.23 26.78 -18.48
CA GLY A 180 -0.88 27.32 -18.40
C GLY A 180 0.18 26.51 -19.16
N LEU A 181 1.41 27.01 -19.14
CA LEU A 181 2.56 26.32 -19.72
C LEU A 181 3.19 25.38 -18.68
N LYS A 182 3.27 24.08 -18.97
CA LYS A 182 4.00 23.11 -18.11
C LYS A 182 5.44 22.84 -18.55
N GLY A 183 5.98 23.56 -19.54
CA GLY A 183 7.36 23.45 -20.01
C GLY A 183 7.56 22.35 -21.08
N PRO A 184 8.74 22.31 -21.73
CA PRO A 184 8.93 21.61 -23.00
C PRO A 184 8.83 20.09 -22.89
N GLY A 185 9.27 19.49 -21.77
CA GLY A 185 9.21 18.03 -21.58
C GLY A 185 7.78 17.47 -21.55
N ALA A 186 6.79 18.22 -21.05
CA ALA A 186 5.40 17.78 -21.08
C ALA A 186 4.86 17.71 -22.51
N HIS A 187 5.25 18.67 -23.35
CA HIS A 187 4.84 18.72 -24.75
C HIS A 187 5.34 17.52 -25.54
N VAL A 188 6.62 17.18 -25.38
CA VAL A 188 7.22 16.02 -26.04
C VAL A 188 6.52 14.72 -25.62
N LEU A 189 6.35 14.51 -24.30
CA LEU A 189 5.65 13.33 -23.78
C LEU A 189 4.21 13.22 -24.29
N ALA A 190 3.47 14.33 -24.33
CA ALA A 190 2.12 14.40 -24.87
C ALA A 190 2.08 14.02 -26.36
N GLN A 191 2.97 14.58 -27.18
CA GLN A 191 3.05 14.29 -28.60
C GLN A 191 3.46 12.84 -28.90
N ASP A 192 4.42 12.29 -28.15
CA ASP A 192 4.84 10.90 -28.28
C ASP A 192 3.68 9.95 -27.97
N TYR A 193 2.92 10.24 -26.90
CA TYR A 193 1.72 9.48 -26.54
C TYR A 193 0.66 9.53 -27.63
N VAL A 194 0.36 10.72 -28.19
CA VAL A 194 -0.62 10.88 -29.28
C VAL A 194 -0.21 10.07 -30.51
N ARG A 195 1.06 10.16 -30.93
CA ARG A 195 1.58 9.42 -32.09
C ARG A 195 1.43 7.91 -31.91
N GLU A 196 1.70 7.41 -30.71
CA GLU A 196 1.58 5.98 -30.40
C GLU A 196 0.11 5.53 -30.31
N ALA A 197 -0.76 6.35 -29.72
CA ALA A 197 -2.19 6.07 -29.68
C ALA A 197 -2.81 5.99 -31.09
N GLN A 198 -2.43 6.90 -32.00
CA GLN A 198 -2.90 6.89 -33.39
C GLN A 198 -2.47 5.63 -34.14
N LYS A 199 -1.24 5.15 -33.95
CA LYS A 199 -0.78 3.87 -34.53
C LYS A 199 -1.59 2.68 -34.04
N GLN A 200 -2.11 2.76 -32.81
CA GLN A 200 -2.97 1.73 -32.21
C GLN A 200 -4.45 1.87 -32.61
N GLY A 201 -4.77 2.78 -33.54
CA GLY A 201 -6.12 2.97 -34.08
C GLY A 201 -7.01 3.92 -33.26
N ALA A 202 -6.43 4.68 -32.31
CA ALA A 202 -7.19 5.63 -31.52
C ALA A 202 -7.67 6.82 -32.36
N GLN A 203 -8.86 7.32 -32.01
CA GLN A 203 -9.37 8.58 -32.52
C GLN A 203 -8.86 9.72 -31.61
N VAL A 204 -8.21 10.71 -32.21
CA VAL A 204 -7.63 11.85 -31.48
C VAL A 204 -8.32 13.13 -31.92
N PHE A 205 -8.81 13.89 -30.94
CA PHE A 205 -9.36 15.22 -31.11
C PHE A 205 -8.49 16.22 -30.34
N GLN A 206 -7.95 17.21 -31.04
CA GLN A 206 -7.19 18.32 -30.45
C GLN A 206 -7.94 19.61 -30.73
N ALA A 207 -8.19 20.41 -29.70
CA ALA A 207 -8.84 21.71 -29.87
C ALA A 207 -7.80 22.82 -30.05
N GLY A 208 -8.01 23.64 -31.09
CA GLY A 208 -7.20 24.80 -31.44
C GLY A 208 -6.09 24.51 -32.46
N ASP A 209 -5.93 25.40 -33.44
CA ASP A 209 -4.82 25.40 -34.37
C ASP A 209 -3.62 26.10 -33.71
N MET A 210 -2.76 25.32 -33.06
CA MET A 210 -1.53 25.83 -32.46
C MET A 210 -0.39 25.78 -33.48
N PRO A 211 0.36 26.87 -33.70
CA PRO A 211 1.57 26.84 -34.52
C PRO A 211 2.54 25.78 -33.99
N SER A 212 3.24 25.08 -34.88
CA SER A 212 4.20 24.02 -34.54
C SER A 212 5.32 24.47 -33.58
N ASP A 213 5.62 25.77 -33.56
CA ASP A 213 6.66 26.39 -32.73
C ASP A 213 6.14 26.94 -31.39
N SER A 214 4.86 26.73 -31.06
CA SER A 214 4.28 27.21 -29.81
C SER A 214 4.71 26.34 -28.62
N PRO A 215 5.10 26.94 -27.48
CA PRO A 215 5.43 26.16 -26.28
C PRO A 215 4.19 25.53 -25.61
N PHE A 216 2.98 25.92 -26.01
CA PHE A 216 1.73 25.46 -25.42
C PHE A 216 1.24 24.15 -26.04
N CYS A 217 0.61 23.31 -25.22
CA CYS A 217 0.03 22.04 -25.65
C CYS A 217 -1.47 22.19 -25.86
N PRO A 218 -2.04 21.78 -27.01
CA PRO A 218 -3.49 21.81 -27.19
C PRO A 218 -4.16 20.78 -26.27
N PRO A 219 -5.32 21.09 -25.68
CA PRO A 219 -6.12 20.10 -24.96
C PRO A 219 -6.48 18.96 -25.91
N THR A 220 -6.15 17.73 -25.51
CA THR A 220 -6.21 16.55 -26.37
C THR A 220 -7.09 15.47 -25.76
N LEU A 221 -8.05 14.98 -26.54
CA LEU A 221 -8.94 13.87 -26.21
C LEU A 221 -8.60 12.68 -27.11
N VAL A 222 -8.29 11.55 -26.49
CA VAL A 222 -8.00 10.28 -27.16
C VAL A 222 -9.12 9.29 -26.83
N SER A 223 -9.72 8.68 -27.84
CA SER A 223 -10.83 7.72 -27.67
C SER A 223 -10.65 6.51 -28.58
N GLY A 224 -11.42 5.44 -28.33
CA GLY A 224 -11.39 4.23 -29.16
C GLY A 224 -10.13 3.37 -29.00
N LEU A 225 -9.39 3.53 -27.91
CA LEU A 225 -8.27 2.64 -27.59
C LEU A 225 -8.80 1.25 -27.18
N PRO A 226 -8.28 0.15 -27.76
CA PRO A 226 -8.57 -1.19 -27.27
C PRO A 226 -8.11 -1.34 -25.80
N PRO A 227 -8.87 -2.01 -24.91
CA PRO A 227 -8.51 -2.13 -23.49
C PRO A 227 -7.15 -2.79 -23.21
N ALA A 228 -6.70 -3.65 -24.12
CA ALA A 228 -5.42 -4.34 -24.04
C ALA A 228 -4.24 -3.56 -24.66
N SER A 229 -4.48 -2.36 -25.21
CA SER A 229 -3.44 -1.60 -25.89
C SER A 229 -2.40 -1.05 -24.90
N PRO A 230 -1.11 -0.93 -25.29
CA PRO A 230 -0.09 -0.35 -24.43
C PRO A 230 -0.45 1.07 -23.93
N CYS A 231 -1.04 1.92 -24.78
CA CYS A 231 -1.48 3.26 -24.38
C CYS A 231 -2.61 3.19 -23.34
N ALA A 232 -3.55 2.25 -23.46
CA ALA A 232 -4.62 2.07 -22.48
C ALA A 232 -4.09 1.68 -21.09
N GLN A 233 -2.90 1.05 -21.01
CA GLN A 233 -2.27 0.64 -19.76
C GLN A 233 -1.22 1.65 -19.24
N ALA A 234 -0.62 2.46 -20.09
CA ALA A 234 0.39 3.46 -19.75
C ALA A 234 -0.22 4.72 -19.10
N GLU A 235 0.48 5.34 -18.15
CA GLU A 235 0.05 6.60 -17.50
C GLU A 235 -0.25 7.69 -18.53
N VAL A 236 -1.40 8.36 -18.39
CA VAL A 236 -1.82 9.43 -19.31
C VAL A 236 -1.08 10.73 -18.95
N PRO A 237 -0.28 11.29 -19.88
CA PRO A 237 0.41 12.55 -19.63
C PRO A 237 -0.55 13.74 -19.72
N TRP A 238 -0.23 14.83 -19.03
CA TRP A 238 -0.92 16.10 -19.24
C TRP A 238 -0.54 16.69 -20.62
N PRO A 239 -1.45 17.32 -21.39
CA PRO A 239 -2.86 17.61 -21.13
C PRO A 239 -3.83 16.63 -21.82
N LEU A 240 -3.59 15.32 -21.72
CA LEU A 240 -4.42 14.33 -22.40
C LEU A 240 -5.56 13.81 -21.51
N VAL A 241 -6.70 13.55 -22.15
CA VAL A 241 -7.80 12.74 -21.62
C VAL A 241 -7.94 11.50 -22.48
N THR A 242 -7.91 10.31 -21.87
CA THR A 242 -8.26 9.07 -22.57
C THR A 242 -9.67 8.63 -22.19
N ALA A 243 -10.58 8.54 -23.15
CA ALA A 243 -11.96 8.14 -22.94
C ALA A 243 -12.23 6.69 -23.36
N SER A 244 -12.97 5.95 -22.54
CA SER A 244 -13.44 4.59 -22.85
C SER A 244 -14.86 4.37 -22.33
N ALA A 245 -15.64 3.59 -23.09
CA ALA A 245 -17.01 3.27 -22.72
C ALA A 245 -17.08 2.06 -21.78
N PHE A 246 -18.12 1.99 -20.95
CA PHE A 246 -18.49 0.79 -20.19
C PHE A 246 -20.02 0.61 -20.18
N ARG A 247 -20.49 -0.60 -19.88
CA ARG A 247 -21.93 -0.94 -19.86
C ARG A 247 -22.51 -1.04 -18.47
N THR A 248 -21.75 -1.66 -17.57
CA THR A 248 -22.22 -1.99 -16.21
C THR A 248 -21.25 -1.50 -15.15
N THR A 249 -21.76 -1.28 -13.93
CA THR A 249 -20.95 -0.93 -12.74
C THR A 249 -19.82 -1.92 -12.51
N LYS A 250 -20.07 -3.22 -12.71
CA LYS A 250 -19.05 -4.28 -12.55
C LYS A 250 -17.92 -4.17 -13.58
N GLU A 251 -18.27 -3.88 -14.83
CA GLU A 251 -17.30 -3.64 -15.89
C GLU A 251 -16.47 -2.37 -15.62
N ALA A 252 -17.12 -1.28 -15.19
CA ALA A 252 -16.44 -0.06 -14.79
C ALA A 252 -15.42 -0.31 -13.67
N LEU A 253 -15.80 -1.06 -12.62
CA LEU A 253 -14.90 -1.44 -11.54
C LEU A 253 -13.76 -2.33 -12.03
N ALA A 254 -14.02 -3.29 -12.91
CA ALA A 254 -12.98 -4.15 -13.47
C ALA A 254 -11.96 -3.36 -14.31
N MET A 255 -12.43 -2.43 -15.15
CA MET A 255 -11.56 -1.55 -15.94
C MET A 255 -10.76 -0.59 -15.06
N ALA A 256 -11.41 0.08 -14.11
CA ALA A 256 -10.78 1.01 -13.18
C ALA A 256 -9.71 0.33 -12.31
N ASN A 257 -10.09 -0.79 -11.67
CA ASN A 257 -9.23 -1.51 -10.75
C ASN A 257 -8.18 -2.37 -11.45
N GLY A 258 -8.35 -2.67 -12.74
CA GLY A 258 -7.39 -3.41 -13.55
C GLY A 258 -6.11 -2.63 -13.86
N THR A 259 -6.08 -1.32 -13.60
CA THR A 259 -4.85 -0.53 -13.70
C THR A 259 -3.95 -0.75 -12.48
N PRO A 260 -2.61 -0.73 -12.64
CA PRO A 260 -1.69 -0.85 -11.51
C PRO A 260 -1.66 0.40 -10.61
N ARG A 261 -2.34 1.47 -11.02
CA ARG A 261 -2.40 2.75 -10.32
C ARG A 261 -3.62 2.82 -9.40
N GLY A 262 -3.53 3.69 -8.39
CA GLY A 262 -4.52 3.74 -7.31
C GLY A 262 -4.50 5.07 -6.56
N GLY A 263 -4.35 6.19 -7.26
CA GLY A 263 -4.27 7.54 -6.68
C GLY A 263 -5.64 8.08 -6.27
N SER A 264 -6.33 8.74 -7.20
CA SER A 264 -7.62 9.40 -6.94
C SER A 264 -8.64 9.14 -8.05
N ALA A 265 -9.92 9.18 -7.70
CA ALA A 265 -11.02 9.04 -8.65
C ALA A 265 -12.18 9.99 -8.36
N SER A 266 -12.97 10.33 -9.38
CA SER A 266 -14.29 10.92 -9.21
C SER A 266 -15.37 10.06 -9.86
N VAL A 267 -16.55 10.02 -9.25
CA VAL A 267 -17.74 9.30 -9.73
C VAL A 267 -18.87 10.30 -9.86
N TRP A 268 -19.49 10.36 -11.03
CA TRP A 268 -20.58 11.26 -11.35
C TRP A 268 -21.85 10.47 -11.58
N SER A 269 -22.88 10.76 -10.78
CA SER A 269 -24.17 10.06 -10.76
C SER A 269 -25.15 10.83 -9.87
N GLU A 270 -26.34 11.17 -10.36
CA GLU A 270 -27.42 11.73 -9.51
C GLU A 270 -28.04 10.67 -8.59
N ARG A 271 -27.84 9.38 -8.91
CA ARG A 271 -28.28 8.27 -8.07
C ARG A 271 -27.20 7.92 -7.04
N LEU A 272 -27.52 8.09 -5.76
CA LEU A 272 -26.60 7.81 -4.66
C LEU A 272 -26.18 6.33 -4.57
N GLY A 273 -27.10 5.39 -4.81
CA GLY A 273 -26.81 3.95 -4.71
C GLY A 273 -25.63 3.52 -5.59
N PRO A 274 -25.70 3.67 -6.93
CA PRO A 274 -24.58 3.39 -7.83
C PRO A 274 -23.32 4.22 -7.53
N ALA A 275 -23.47 5.48 -7.11
CA ALA A 275 -22.35 6.34 -6.76
C ALA A 275 -21.54 5.77 -5.58
N LEU A 276 -22.23 5.32 -4.52
CA LEU A 276 -21.62 4.67 -3.37
C LEU A 276 -21.07 3.29 -3.74
N GLU A 277 -21.79 2.49 -4.52
CA GLU A 277 -21.29 1.19 -4.99
C GLU A 277 -19.93 1.33 -5.71
N LEU A 278 -19.84 2.29 -6.63
CA LEU A 278 -18.58 2.62 -7.30
C LEU A 278 -17.54 3.16 -6.32
N GLY A 279 -17.89 4.13 -5.46
CA GLY A 279 -16.94 4.75 -4.55
C GLY A 279 -16.32 3.77 -3.54
N TYR A 280 -17.11 2.82 -3.03
CA TYR A 280 -16.59 1.74 -2.19
C TYR A 280 -15.77 0.73 -3.00
N GLY A 281 -16.21 0.39 -4.23
CA GLY A 281 -15.56 -0.62 -5.06
C GLY A 281 -14.22 -0.21 -5.69
N LEU A 282 -13.95 1.10 -5.85
CA LEU A 282 -12.72 1.59 -6.49
C LEU A 282 -11.49 1.43 -5.59
N HIS A 283 -10.41 0.82 -6.09
CA HIS A 283 -9.15 0.69 -5.37
C HIS A 283 -8.27 1.94 -5.57
N VAL A 284 -8.65 3.02 -4.89
CA VAL A 284 -7.95 4.31 -4.86
C VAL A 284 -7.92 4.90 -3.45
N GLY A 285 -7.04 5.86 -3.18
CA GLY A 285 -6.95 6.51 -1.87
C GLY A 285 -8.03 7.57 -1.63
N THR A 286 -8.46 8.27 -2.67
CA THR A 286 -9.50 9.31 -2.58
C THR A 286 -10.54 9.14 -3.67
N VAL A 287 -11.82 9.24 -3.31
CA VAL A 287 -12.96 9.25 -4.24
C VAL A 287 -13.82 10.49 -3.99
N TRP A 288 -14.15 11.22 -5.05
CA TRP A 288 -15.12 12.31 -5.02
C TRP A 288 -16.43 11.91 -5.71
N ILE A 289 -17.56 12.06 -5.03
CA ILE A 289 -18.88 11.88 -5.65
C ILE A 289 -19.41 13.25 -6.12
N ASN A 290 -19.74 13.37 -7.41
CA ASN A 290 -20.23 14.59 -8.08
C ASN A 290 -19.35 15.84 -7.86
N ALA A 291 -18.04 15.61 -7.69
CA ALA A 291 -17.03 16.64 -7.56
C ALA A 291 -15.68 16.09 -8.04
N HIS A 292 -14.68 16.96 -8.17
CA HIS A 292 -13.32 16.54 -8.46
C HIS A 292 -12.32 17.49 -7.79
N GLY A 293 -11.19 16.95 -7.34
CA GLY A 293 -10.06 17.76 -6.88
C GLY A 293 -10.32 18.57 -5.60
N LEU A 294 -11.31 18.20 -4.78
CA LEU A 294 -11.53 18.83 -3.48
C LEU A 294 -10.37 18.52 -2.53
N ARG A 295 -9.90 19.55 -1.82
CA ARG A 295 -8.70 19.51 -0.99
C ARG A 295 -8.98 20.19 0.35
N ASP A 296 -8.88 19.44 1.44
CA ASP A 296 -9.00 19.94 2.82
C ASP A 296 -7.83 19.36 3.65
N PRO A 297 -7.05 20.19 4.37
CA PRO A 297 -5.93 19.71 5.19
C PRO A 297 -6.33 18.71 6.28
N ALA A 298 -7.60 18.73 6.71
CA ALA A 298 -8.11 17.82 7.72
C ALA A 298 -8.47 16.43 7.15
N VAL A 299 -8.51 16.28 5.82
CA VAL A 299 -8.89 15.03 5.14
C VAL A 299 -7.63 14.31 4.65
N PRO A 300 -7.45 13.02 4.99
CA PRO A 300 -6.30 12.26 4.53
C PRO A 300 -6.36 12.01 3.02
N THR A 301 -5.24 12.28 2.34
CA THR A 301 -5.03 12.02 0.92
C THR A 301 -3.82 11.11 0.77
N GLY A 302 -3.92 10.13 -0.14
CA GLY A 302 -2.89 9.13 -0.35
C GLY A 302 -3.20 8.30 -1.59
N GLY A 303 -2.36 7.30 -1.84
CA GLY A 303 -2.51 6.35 -2.93
C GLY A 303 -2.51 4.91 -2.45
N CYS A 304 -2.74 3.99 -3.38
CA CYS A 304 -2.51 2.57 -3.20
C CYS A 304 -1.90 1.95 -4.47
N LYS A 305 -1.53 0.67 -4.39
CA LYS A 305 -0.83 -0.04 -5.47
C LYS A 305 0.47 0.70 -5.84
N GLU A 306 0.73 0.93 -7.13
CA GLU A 306 1.93 1.63 -7.58
C GLU A 306 1.89 3.15 -7.36
N SER A 307 0.72 3.71 -7.03
CA SER A 307 0.62 5.13 -6.63
C SER A 307 1.20 5.41 -5.23
N GLY A 308 1.73 4.38 -4.58
CA GLY A 308 2.43 4.47 -3.31
C GLY A 308 1.54 4.19 -2.11
N HIS A 309 2.06 4.50 -0.93
CA HIS A 309 1.48 4.11 0.36
C HIS A 309 1.68 5.17 1.46
N SER A 310 2.08 6.39 1.10
CA SER A 310 2.18 7.49 2.07
C SER A 310 0.89 8.29 2.16
N TRP A 311 0.54 8.69 3.38
CA TRP A 311 -0.60 9.56 3.66
C TRP A 311 -0.17 10.98 4.00
N HIS A 312 -1.00 11.95 3.64
CA HIS A 312 -0.81 13.36 4.01
C HIS A 312 -2.17 14.01 4.28
N GLY A 313 -2.19 15.03 5.14
CA GLY A 313 -3.45 15.58 5.65
C GLY A 313 -4.14 14.66 6.67
N GLY A 314 -4.99 15.27 7.50
CA GLY A 314 -5.72 14.59 8.57
C GLY A 314 -4.84 13.88 9.59
N LEU A 315 -5.47 12.99 10.36
CA LEU A 315 -4.78 12.18 11.38
C LEU A 315 -3.85 11.13 10.77
N ASP A 316 -4.21 10.55 9.63
CA ASP A 316 -3.40 9.54 8.95
C ASP A 316 -2.06 10.12 8.47
N GLY A 317 -2.07 11.34 7.92
CA GLY A 317 -0.84 12.07 7.59
C GLY A 317 0.00 12.45 8.82
N LEU A 318 -0.60 12.57 10.01
CA LEU A 318 0.13 12.78 11.26
C LEU A 318 0.84 11.50 11.72
N TYR A 319 0.15 10.36 11.63
CA TYR A 319 0.69 9.06 12.04
C TYR A 319 1.93 8.66 11.25
N GLU A 320 2.08 9.12 10.01
CA GLU A 320 3.28 8.94 9.19
C GLU A 320 4.56 9.46 9.83
N TYR A 321 4.46 10.44 10.73
CA TYR A 321 5.60 11.07 11.41
C TYR A 321 5.73 10.63 12.88
N LEU A 322 4.92 9.67 13.32
CA LEU A 322 4.94 9.12 14.67
C LEU A 322 5.49 7.70 14.68
N GLN A 323 6.17 7.36 15.78
CA GLN A 323 6.63 6.01 16.08
C GLN A 323 6.22 5.61 17.51
N PRO A 324 6.03 4.29 17.78
CA PRO A 324 5.78 3.80 19.12
C PRO A 324 6.85 4.24 20.13
N LEU A 325 6.45 4.39 21.39
CA LEU A 325 7.37 4.73 22.47
C LEU A 325 8.30 3.53 22.73
N GLY A 326 9.61 3.76 22.86
CA GLY A 326 10.60 2.69 23.06
C GLY A 326 11.13 2.04 21.78
N THR A 327 10.65 2.46 20.60
CA THR A 327 11.24 1.99 19.33
C THR A 327 12.72 2.40 19.27
N PRO A 328 13.66 1.45 19.07
CA PRO A 328 15.09 1.76 19.02
C PRO A 328 15.41 2.71 17.85
N ALA A 329 16.47 3.50 18.03
CA ALA A 329 16.94 4.41 16.98
C ALA A 329 17.25 3.63 15.70
N ARG A 330 16.78 4.15 14.57
CA ARG A 330 16.89 3.52 13.26
C ARG A 330 18.34 3.58 12.77
N ALA A 331 19.11 2.53 13.03
CA ALA A 331 20.44 2.36 12.50
C ALA A 331 20.41 1.78 11.07
N ARG A 332 21.45 2.09 10.30
CA ARG A 332 21.75 1.40 9.03
C ARG A 332 22.03 -0.08 9.32
N PHE A 333 21.49 -0.97 8.49
CA PHE A 333 21.65 -2.42 8.63
C PHE A 333 22.07 -3.08 7.31
N ILE A 334 22.81 -2.34 6.50
CA ILE A 334 23.28 -2.76 5.18
C ILE A 334 24.20 -3.98 5.33
N CYS A 335 23.86 -5.03 4.61
CA CYS A 335 24.69 -6.22 4.45
C CYS A 335 25.45 -6.10 3.11
N GLU A 336 26.73 -5.72 3.18
CA GLU A 336 27.56 -5.42 1.99
C GLU A 336 27.71 -6.61 1.03
N ASN A 337 27.63 -7.84 1.54
CA ASN A 337 27.80 -9.07 0.76
C ASN A 337 26.47 -9.68 0.28
N LEU A 338 25.35 -8.97 0.40
CA LEU A 338 24.05 -9.47 -0.06
C LEU A 338 23.95 -9.41 -1.59
N ASN A 339 23.89 -10.57 -2.23
CA ASN A 339 23.57 -10.66 -3.65
C ASN A 339 22.05 -10.85 -3.83
N TYR A 340 21.38 -9.82 -4.33
CA TYR A 340 19.92 -9.83 -4.54
C TYR A 340 19.47 -10.90 -5.55
N ASP A 341 20.28 -11.24 -6.54
CA ASP A 341 19.93 -12.23 -7.54
C ASP A 341 19.96 -13.64 -6.97
N THR A 342 20.85 -13.92 -6.00
CA THR A 342 21.03 -15.26 -5.42
C THR A 342 20.44 -15.46 -4.03
N PHE A 343 20.04 -14.39 -3.33
CA PHE A 343 19.41 -14.48 -2.01
C PHE A 343 18.23 -15.45 -2.01
N GLY A 344 18.22 -16.44 -1.10
CA GLY A 344 17.15 -17.44 -1.00
C GLY A 344 17.06 -18.42 -2.17
N LEU A 345 18.02 -18.45 -3.11
CA LEU A 345 18.09 -19.52 -4.13
C LEU A 345 18.80 -20.77 -3.63
N ALA A 346 19.81 -20.58 -2.77
CA ALA A 346 20.45 -21.68 -2.08
C ALA A 346 19.52 -22.13 -0.95
N VAL A 347 18.75 -23.19 -1.19
CA VAL A 347 18.13 -23.94 -0.09
C VAL A 347 19.29 -24.65 0.59
N PRO A 348 19.58 -24.39 1.88
CA PRO A 348 20.58 -25.17 2.60
C PRO A 348 20.25 -26.64 2.42
N PRO A 349 21.23 -27.53 2.18
CA PRO A 349 20.97 -28.96 2.12
C PRO A 349 20.59 -29.45 3.51
N ALA A 350 19.34 -29.20 3.93
CA ALA A 350 18.73 -29.75 5.12
C ALA A 350 18.15 -31.13 4.80
N LEU A 351 18.86 -31.93 4.00
CA LEU A 351 18.80 -33.36 4.14
C LEU A 351 19.89 -33.71 5.15
N PRO A 352 19.57 -34.18 6.37
CA PRO A 352 20.58 -34.88 7.13
C PRO A 352 21.12 -36.00 6.23
N ALA A 353 22.43 -36.01 6.01
CA ALA A 353 23.11 -37.14 5.41
C ALA A 353 22.99 -38.32 6.38
N GLY A 354 21.93 -39.12 6.21
CA GLY A 354 21.70 -40.32 7.01
C GLY A 354 20.29 -40.88 6.81
N PRO A 355 20.13 -42.21 6.72
CA PRO A 355 18.82 -42.83 6.69
C PRO A 355 18.24 -42.80 8.11
N GLU A 356 17.66 -41.68 8.56
CA GLU A 356 16.75 -41.74 9.70
C GLU A 356 15.42 -42.34 9.25
N ILE A 357 15.44 -43.66 9.06
CA ILE A 357 14.26 -44.51 8.88
C ILE A 357 13.77 -44.85 10.30
N GLY A 358 13.16 -43.87 10.96
CA GLY A 358 12.55 -44.05 12.28
C GLY A 358 11.08 -43.64 12.23
N PRO A 359 10.15 -44.38 12.87
CA PRO A 359 8.77 -43.95 12.98
C PRO A 359 8.72 -42.60 13.71
N SER A 360 8.13 -41.59 13.09
CA SER A 360 7.93 -40.29 13.74
C SER A 360 7.02 -40.47 14.95
N PRO A 361 7.32 -39.88 16.12
CA PRO A 361 6.47 -39.99 17.30
C PRO A 361 5.11 -39.29 17.13
N ALA A 362 4.94 -38.46 16.09
CA ALA A 362 3.69 -37.82 15.71
C ALA A 362 3.50 -37.82 14.18
N PRO A 363 2.26 -37.70 13.66
CA PRO A 363 2.03 -37.60 12.23
C PRO A 363 2.74 -36.36 11.64
N PRO A 364 3.39 -36.48 10.47
CA PRO A 364 4.05 -35.35 9.83
C PRO A 364 3.03 -34.27 9.45
N TYR A 365 3.36 -33.02 9.70
CA TYR A 365 2.52 -31.89 9.28
C TYR A 365 2.81 -31.53 7.82
N GLY A 366 1.75 -31.47 7.02
CA GLY A 366 1.78 -30.85 5.70
C GLY A 366 1.82 -29.33 5.77
N LEU A 367 1.85 -28.68 4.61
CA LEU A 367 1.58 -27.24 4.47
C LEU A 367 0.08 -26.99 4.69
N PHE A 368 -0.28 -25.89 5.33
CA PHE A 368 -1.70 -25.52 5.53
C PHE A 368 -2.13 -24.54 4.45
N VAL A 369 -2.76 -25.01 3.38
CA VAL A 369 -3.13 -24.19 2.22
C VAL A 369 -4.58 -24.46 1.84
N GLY A 370 -5.36 -23.41 1.61
CA GLY A 370 -6.76 -23.56 1.22
C GLY A 370 -7.62 -24.24 2.30
N GLY A 371 -7.29 -24.03 3.58
CA GLY A 371 -8.06 -24.59 4.71
C GLY A 371 -7.78 -26.06 5.03
N ARG A 372 -6.76 -26.68 4.43
CA ARG A 372 -6.40 -28.09 4.67
C ARG A 372 -4.89 -28.29 4.70
N PHE A 373 -4.47 -29.38 5.34
CA PHE A 373 -3.08 -29.83 5.27
C PHE A 373 -2.85 -30.59 3.96
N GLN A 374 -1.78 -30.25 3.25
CA GLN A 374 -1.37 -30.89 2.00
C GLN A 374 0.15 -31.13 1.97
N ALA A 375 0.57 -32.14 1.21
CA ALA A 375 1.99 -32.41 1.01
C ALA A 375 2.64 -31.26 0.18
N PRO A 376 3.92 -30.92 0.44
CA PRO A 376 4.61 -29.90 -0.33
C PRO A 376 4.85 -30.40 -1.76
N GLY A 377 4.88 -29.48 -2.73
CA GLY A 377 5.12 -29.82 -4.14
C GLY A 377 6.46 -30.54 -4.37
N SER A 378 7.47 -30.20 -3.58
CA SER A 378 8.81 -30.81 -3.58
C SER A 378 8.85 -32.20 -2.91
N ARG A 379 7.79 -32.58 -2.18
CA ARG A 379 7.75 -33.73 -1.27
C ARG A 379 8.91 -33.78 -0.26
N SER A 380 9.47 -32.62 0.07
CA SER A 380 10.54 -32.47 1.06
C SER A 380 9.97 -32.25 2.46
N SER A 381 10.67 -32.73 3.47
CA SER A 381 10.34 -32.49 4.87
C SER A 381 11.60 -32.43 5.71
N ARG A 382 11.59 -31.63 6.78
CA ARG A 382 12.70 -31.56 7.74
C ARG A 382 12.30 -32.06 9.13
N PRO A 383 13.24 -32.64 9.89
CA PRO A 383 13.01 -32.99 11.28
C PRO A 383 12.96 -31.74 12.15
N ILE A 384 11.98 -31.67 13.06
CA ILE A 384 11.93 -30.70 14.15
C ILE A 384 12.32 -31.42 15.43
N ARG A 385 13.27 -30.85 16.15
CA ARG A 385 13.81 -31.41 17.40
C ARG A 385 13.45 -30.54 18.60
N ASP A 386 13.46 -31.12 19.78
CA ASP A 386 13.33 -30.39 21.05
C ASP A 386 14.69 -29.80 21.49
N SER A 387 14.71 -29.09 22.63
CA SER A 387 15.95 -28.50 23.17
C SER A 387 17.00 -29.54 23.59
N SER A 388 16.60 -30.80 23.73
CA SER A 388 17.48 -31.94 24.05
C SER A 388 17.94 -32.71 22.80
N GLY A 389 17.52 -32.30 21.60
CA GLY A 389 17.87 -32.93 20.32
C GLY A 389 16.98 -34.11 19.92
N ASN A 390 15.95 -34.44 20.70
CA ASN A 390 15.02 -35.52 20.37
C ASN A 390 14.09 -35.10 19.23
N LEU A 391 13.80 -36.02 18.32
CA LEU A 391 12.86 -35.78 17.22
C LEU A 391 11.44 -35.61 17.75
N LEU A 392 10.81 -34.46 17.45
CA LEU A 392 9.41 -34.18 17.79
C LEU A 392 8.46 -34.56 16.65
N SER A 393 8.77 -34.15 15.42
CA SER A 393 7.94 -34.38 14.24
C SER A 393 8.73 -34.05 12.98
N TYR A 394 8.24 -34.48 11.82
CA TYR A 394 8.63 -33.91 10.53
C TYR A 394 7.66 -32.82 10.10
N VAL A 395 8.17 -31.81 9.41
CA VAL A 395 7.40 -30.68 8.86
C VAL A 395 7.74 -30.53 7.39
N ALA A 396 6.71 -30.32 6.56
CA ALA A 396 6.83 -30.09 5.13
C ALA A 396 7.70 -28.87 4.80
N GLU A 397 8.52 -28.98 3.75
CA GLU A 397 9.34 -27.88 3.21
C GLU A 397 8.73 -27.40 1.88
N GLY A 398 8.00 -26.30 1.94
CA GLY A 398 7.40 -25.65 0.79
C GLY A 398 8.40 -24.85 -0.04
N GLY A 399 8.06 -24.63 -1.30
CA GLY A 399 8.83 -23.79 -2.21
C GLY A 399 7.97 -22.81 -3.00
N ALA A 400 8.53 -22.29 -4.10
CA ALA A 400 7.87 -21.29 -4.95
C ALA A 400 6.48 -21.71 -5.46
N LYS A 401 6.28 -22.99 -5.77
CA LYS A 401 4.97 -23.50 -6.21
C LYS A 401 3.94 -23.44 -5.07
N ASP A 402 4.32 -23.86 -3.87
CA ASP A 402 3.42 -23.87 -2.72
C ASP A 402 3.04 -22.44 -2.29
N VAL A 403 3.98 -21.49 -2.41
CA VAL A 403 3.70 -20.05 -2.23
C VAL A 403 2.68 -19.57 -3.24
N ARG A 404 2.81 -19.94 -4.52
CA ARG A 404 1.83 -19.59 -5.56
C ARG A 404 0.45 -20.15 -5.24
N ASP A 405 0.37 -21.44 -4.91
CA ASP A 405 -0.89 -22.10 -4.56
C ASP A 405 -1.55 -21.43 -3.33
N ALA A 406 -0.74 -21.01 -2.34
CA ALA A 406 -1.19 -20.27 -1.16
C ALA A 406 -1.71 -18.87 -1.51
N VAL A 407 -1.02 -18.14 -2.38
CA VAL A 407 -1.46 -16.81 -2.85
C VAL A 407 -2.74 -16.92 -3.68
N GLU A 408 -2.87 -17.91 -4.55
CA GLU A 408 -4.10 -18.18 -5.31
C GLU A 408 -5.28 -18.53 -4.39
N ALA A 409 -5.04 -19.30 -3.32
CA ALA A 409 -6.06 -19.57 -2.30
C ALA A 409 -6.47 -18.30 -1.55
N ALA A 410 -5.50 -17.47 -1.13
CA ALA A 410 -5.75 -16.20 -0.46
C ALA A 410 -6.54 -15.23 -1.36
N HIS A 411 -6.12 -15.06 -2.62
CA HIS A 411 -6.76 -14.17 -3.57
C HIS A 411 -8.22 -14.59 -3.85
N ARG A 412 -8.52 -15.89 -3.92
CA ARG A 412 -9.91 -16.38 -4.07
C ARG A 412 -10.77 -16.09 -2.84
N ALA A 413 -10.20 -16.15 -1.64
CA ALA A 413 -10.91 -15.89 -0.39
C ALA A 413 -11.10 -14.38 -0.12
N ALA A 414 -10.23 -13.52 -0.66
CA ALA A 414 -10.15 -12.11 -0.29
C ALA A 414 -11.45 -11.32 -0.47
N PRO A 415 -12.16 -11.38 -1.62
CA PRO A 415 -13.41 -10.62 -1.78
C PRO A 415 -14.50 -11.06 -0.79
N GLY A 416 -14.62 -12.37 -0.55
CA GLY A 416 -15.59 -12.93 0.37
C GLY A 416 -15.30 -12.58 1.83
N TRP A 417 -14.02 -12.50 2.20
CA TRP A 417 -13.60 -12.12 3.55
C TRP A 417 -13.69 -10.61 3.80
N ALA A 418 -13.24 -9.79 2.86
CA ALA A 418 -13.35 -8.33 2.94
C ALA A 418 -14.81 -7.88 3.04
N GLY A 419 -15.73 -8.59 2.37
CA GLY A 419 -17.18 -8.34 2.44
C GLY A 419 -17.86 -8.81 3.73
N GLN A 420 -17.20 -9.55 4.62
CA GLN A 420 -17.78 -9.94 5.90
C GLN A 420 -17.98 -8.73 6.81
N SER A 421 -19.01 -8.77 7.66
CA SER A 421 -19.21 -7.74 8.66
C SER A 421 -18.09 -7.76 9.73
N PRO A 422 -17.74 -6.61 10.33
CA PRO A 422 -16.75 -6.60 11.41
C PRO A 422 -17.12 -7.52 12.59
N GLY A 423 -18.43 -7.65 12.87
CA GLY A 423 -18.95 -8.58 13.88
C GLY A 423 -18.71 -10.06 13.55
N ALA A 424 -18.83 -10.46 12.27
CA ALA A 424 -18.52 -11.82 11.82
C ALA A 424 -17.02 -12.11 11.92
N ARG A 425 -16.16 -11.15 11.54
CA ARG A 425 -14.71 -11.28 11.71
C ARG A 425 -14.32 -11.42 13.19
N ALA A 426 -14.91 -10.60 14.04
CA ALA A 426 -14.72 -10.66 15.49
C ALA A 426 -15.12 -12.01 16.09
N ALA A 427 -16.22 -12.60 15.64
CA ALA A 427 -16.70 -13.89 16.12
C ALA A 427 -15.68 -15.01 15.84
N LEU A 428 -15.07 -15.03 14.66
CA LEU A 428 -14.05 -16.01 14.29
C LEU A 428 -12.77 -15.86 15.12
N LEU A 429 -12.33 -14.62 15.38
CA LEU A 429 -11.18 -14.35 16.26
C LEU A 429 -11.45 -14.84 17.70
N CYS A 430 -12.64 -14.59 18.23
CA CYS A 430 -13.04 -15.08 19.55
C CYS A 430 -13.16 -16.61 19.59
N ALA A 431 -13.65 -17.24 18.52
CA ALA A 431 -13.73 -18.69 18.41
C ALA A 431 -12.33 -19.34 18.42
N LEU A 432 -11.38 -18.74 17.70
CA LEU A 432 -9.98 -19.17 17.73
C LEU A 432 -9.37 -19.00 19.13
N ALA A 433 -9.64 -17.88 19.80
CA ALA A 433 -9.17 -17.65 21.18
C ALA A 433 -9.67 -18.76 22.14
N ALA A 434 -10.95 -19.13 22.03
CA ALA A 434 -11.52 -20.20 22.85
C ALA A 434 -10.95 -21.59 22.51
N ALA A 435 -10.55 -21.84 21.25
CA ALA A 435 -9.88 -23.08 20.87
C ALA A 435 -8.47 -23.19 21.47
N LEU A 436 -7.69 -22.10 21.42
CA LEU A 436 -6.36 -22.04 22.02
C LEU A 436 -6.43 -22.22 23.54
N GLU A 437 -7.39 -21.57 24.21
CA GLU A 437 -7.57 -21.65 25.66
C GLU A 437 -7.86 -23.09 26.13
N ARG A 438 -8.67 -23.86 25.38
CA ARG A 438 -8.91 -25.28 25.70
C ARG A 438 -7.66 -26.15 25.59
N ARG A 439 -6.69 -25.75 24.77
CA ARG A 439 -5.43 -26.47 24.54
C ARG A 439 -4.27 -25.92 25.35
N GLU A 440 -4.51 -24.94 26.23
CA GLU A 440 -3.45 -24.25 26.97
C GLU A 440 -2.49 -25.20 27.69
N PRO A 441 -2.94 -26.21 28.47
CA PRO A 441 -2.02 -27.11 29.17
C PRO A 441 -1.09 -27.88 28.23
N ALA A 442 -1.60 -28.27 27.05
CA ALA A 442 -0.84 -29.01 26.06
C ALA A 442 0.18 -28.13 25.33
N LEU A 443 -0.21 -26.89 24.99
CA LEU A 443 0.66 -25.91 24.35
C LEU A 443 1.78 -25.46 25.30
N ALA A 444 1.46 -25.19 26.56
CA ALA A 444 2.43 -24.81 27.58
C ALA A 444 3.47 -25.91 27.83
N SER A 445 3.03 -27.18 27.96
CA SER A 445 3.95 -28.31 28.12
C SER A 445 4.86 -28.53 26.90
N ARG A 446 4.40 -28.22 25.69
CA ARG A 446 5.25 -28.29 24.47
C ARG A 446 6.27 -27.16 24.41
N LEU A 447 5.89 -25.94 24.79
CA LEU A 447 6.83 -24.82 24.94
C LEU A 447 7.90 -25.14 26.00
N GLU A 448 7.50 -25.80 27.09
CA GLU A 448 8.44 -26.25 28.12
C GLU A 448 9.50 -27.22 27.57
N ARG A 449 9.09 -28.18 26.72
CA ARG A 449 10.03 -29.08 26.03
C ARG A 449 10.95 -28.38 25.02
N GLN A 450 10.61 -27.17 24.60
CA GLN A 450 11.47 -26.32 23.76
C GLN A 450 12.44 -25.47 24.59
N GLY A 451 12.51 -25.68 25.91
CA GLY A 451 13.44 -25.01 26.81
C GLY A 451 12.89 -23.71 27.43
N VAL A 452 11.60 -23.43 27.27
CA VAL A 452 10.95 -22.28 27.93
C VAL A 452 10.53 -22.68 29.34
N GLU A 453 10.74 -21.81 30.33
CA GLU A 453 10.26 -22.07 31.70
C GLU A 453 8.73 -22.18 31.73
N LEU A 454 8.17 -23.15 32.48
CA LEU A 454 6.74 -23.47 32.42
C LEU A 454 5.83 -22.27 32.69
N GLN A 455 6.17 -21.41 33.65
CA GLN A 455 5.38 -20.21 33.91
C GLN A 455 5.41 -19.23 32.73
N ALA A 456 6.59 -19.02 32.14
CA ALA A 456 6.74 -18.20 30.94
C ALA A 456 6.00 -18.80 29.72
N ALA A 457 5.95 -20.13 29.60
CA ALA A 457 5.21 -20.84 28.56
C ALA A 457 3.69 -20.66 28.71
N LYS A 458 3.15 -20.83 29.92
CA LYS A 458 1.73 -20.56 30.23
C LYS A 458 1.37 -19.11 29.94
N ALA A 459 2.22 -18.18 30.37
CA ALA A 459 2.03 -16.75 30.12
C ALA A 459 1.99 -16.42 28.63
N GLU A 460 2.81 -17.07 27.79
CA GLU A 460 2.79 -16.88 26.34
C GLU A 460 1.47 -17.32 25.70
N VAL A 461 0.94 -18.47 26.10
CA VAL A 461 -0.34 -18.99 25.59
C VAL A 461 -1.49 -18.09 26.05
N GLU A 462 -1.54 -17.74 27.33
CA GLU A 462 -2.57 -16.86 27.89
C GLU A 462 -2.56 -15.49 27.21
N LEU A 463 -1.36 -14.93 26.97
CA LEU A 463 -1.24 -13.67 26.27
C LEU A 463 -1.71 -13.77 24.81
N SER A 464 -1.40 -14.87 24.12
CA SER A 464 -1.89 -15.13 22.75
C SER A 464 -3.42 -15.15 22.68
N VAL A 465 -4.07 -15.82 23.65
CA VAL A 465 -5.54 -15.83 23.79
C VAL A 465 -6.07 -14.41 24.02
N ARG A 466 -5.42 -13.63 24.90
CA ARG A 466 -5.77 -12.22 25.14
C ARG A 466 -5.64 -11.36 23.88
N ARG A 467 -4.61 -11.56 23.05
CA ARG A 467 -4.43 -10.83 21.77
C ARG A 467 -5.58 -11.08 20.80
N LEU A 468 -6.00 -12.34 20.65
CA LEU A 468 -7.14 -12.69 19.79
C LEU A 468 -8.44 -12.05 20.27
N ARG A 469 -8.72 -12.10 21.58
CA ARG A 469 -9.90 -11.46 22.19
C ARG A 469 -9.89 -9.95 21.99
N ALA A 470 -8.74 -9.31 22.25
CA ALA A 470 -8.58 -7.87 22.07
C ALA A 470 -8.78 -7.45 20.60
N CYS A 471 -8.17 -8.16 19.65
CA CYS A 471 -8.37 -7.91 18.22
C CYS A 471 -9.82 -8.15 17.80
N GLY A 472 -10.49 -9.18 18.35
CA GLY A 472 -11.91 -9.43 18.13
C GLY A 472 -12.80 -8.29 18.64
N ALA A 473 -12.53 -7.78 19.84
CA ALA A 473 -13.23 -6.62 20.40
C ALA A 473 -13.00 -5.36 19.54
N GLN A 474 -11.75 -5.10 19.13
CA GLN A 474 -11.42 -4.00 18.24
C GLN A 474 -12.13 -4.13 16.90
N ALA A 475 -12.13 -5.31 16.27
CA ALA A 475 -12.85 -5.58 15.03
C ALA A 475 -14.35 -5.28 15.17
N ARG A 476 -14.97 -5.69 16.29
CA ARG A 476 -16.39 -5.40 16.54
C ARG A 476 -16.67 -3.91 16.73
N ALA A 477 -15.71 -3.17 17.28
CA ALA A 477 -15.79 -1.72 17.46
C ALA A 477 -15.38 -0.91 16.21
N GLN A 478 -14.90 -1.56 15.14
CA GLN A 478 -14.57 -0.87 13.89
C GLN A 478 -15.82 -0.23 13.29
N GLY A 479 -15.80 1.10 13.20
CA GLY A 479 -16.79 1.90 12.50
C GLY A 479 -16.13 2.81 11.47
N HIS A 480 -16.92 3.29 10.51
CA HIS A 480 -16.49 4.34 9.59
C HIS A 480 -16.62 5.70 10.28
N THR A 481 -15.62 6.56 10.15
CA THR A 481 -15.68 7.92 10.70
C THR A 481 -16.28 8.85 9.65
N LEU A 482 -17.41 9.48 9.96
CA LEU A 482 -17.93 10.62 9.20
C LEU A 482 -17.26 11.89 9.73
N GLN A 483 -16.52 12.56 8.87
CA GLN A 483 -15.89 13.85 9.17
C GLN A 483 -16.60 14.93 8.37
N VAL A 484 -16.95 16.04 9.03
CA VAL A 484 -17.43 17.22 8.31
C VAL A 484 -16.21 17.96 7.77
N ALA A 485 -16.08 18.01 6.44
CA ALA A 485 -15.09 18.87 5.78
C ALA A 485 -15.73 20.23 5.49
N GLY A 486 -14.92 21.29 5.40
CA GLY A 486 -15.44 22.64 5.15
C GLY A 486 -15.98 22.83 3.72
N LEU A 487 -15.65 21.93 2.80
CA LEU A 487 -15.93 22.05 1.37
C LEU A 487 -16.90 20.97 0.90
N ARG A 488 -18.08 21.38 0.41
CA ARG A 488 -19.05 20.57 -0.35
C ARG A 488 -19.51 19.26 0.30
N GLY A 489 -19.57 19.21 1.62
CA GLY A 489 -20.21 18.11 2.36
C GLY A 489 -19.25 17.24 3.18
N PRO A 490 -19.74 16.09 3.68
CA PRO A 490 -18.99 15.28 4.61
C PRO A 490 -18.08 14.30 3.86
N VAL A 491 -17.03 13.89 4.56
CA VAL A 491 -16.07 12.88 4.12
C VAL A 491 -16.21 11.64 4.98
N LEU A 492 -16.45 10.51 4.34
CA LEU A 492 -16.37 9.21 4.96
C LEU A 492 -14.92 8.73 4.91
N ARG A 493 -14.32 8.54 6.09
CA ARG A 493 -13.01 7.90 6.22
C ARG A 493 -13.21 6.40 6.42
N LEU A 494 -12.90 5.65 5.37
CA LEU A 494 -12.98 4.19 5.34
C LEU A 494 -11.61 3.58 5.68
N ARG A 495 -11.62 2.46 6.39
CA ARG A 495 -10.42 1.63 6.65
C ARG A 495 -10.59 0.35 5.86
N GLU A 496 -9.80 0.21 4.80
CA GLU A 496 -9.89 -0.91 3.87
C GLU A 496 -8.76 -1.91 4.11
N PRO A 497 -9.01 -3.21 3.87
CA PRO A 497 -7.95 -4.20 3.83
C PRO A 497 -6.92 -3.86 2.75
N LEU A 498 -5.69 -4.29 2.98
CA LEU A 498 -4.62 -4.23 1.97
C LEU A 498 -4.85 -5.27 0.87
N GLY A 499 -5.48 -6.41 1.20
CA GLY A 499 -5.75 -7.53 0.30
C GLY A 499 -5.09 -8.81 0.79
N VAL A 500 -4.21 -9.40 -0.03
CA VAL A 500 -3.33 -10.50 0.35
C VAL A 500 -2.10 -9.94 1.06
N LEU A 501 -2.00 -10.25 2.36
CA LEU A 501 -0.89 -9.85 3.22
C LEU A 501 0.02 -11.05 3.49
N ALA A 502 1.27 -10.96 3.08
CA ALA A 502 2.28 -11.94 3.42
C ALA A 502 2.95 -11.59 4.76
N ILE A 503 3.23 -12.59 5.59
CA ILE A 503 3.84 -12.40 6.90
C ILE A 503 4.93 -13.44 7.11
N VAL A 504 6.17 -13.01 7.34
CA VAL A 504 7.26 -13.88 7.78
C VAL A 504 7.47 -13.65 9.27
N CYS A 505 7.20 -14.68 10.07
CA CYS A 505 7.25 -14.62 11.53
C CYS A 505 8.68 -14.79 12.07
N PRO A 506 8.97 -14.17 13.23
CA PRO A 506 10.25 -14.34 13.91
C PRO A 506 10.36 -15.72 14.57
N ASP A 507 11.55 -16.03 15.11
CA ASP A 507 11.76 -17.23 15.92
C ASP A 507 11.48 -17.02 17.40
N GLU A 508 11.51 -15.77 17.89
CA GLU A 508 11.19 -15.48 19.28
C GLU A 508 9.69 -15.58 19.54
N ARG A 509 9.32 -16.14 20.70
CA ARG A 509 7.91 -16.24 21.15
C ARG A 509 7.00 -16.80 20.03
N PRO A 510 7.29 -17.99 19.50
CA PRO A 510 6.78 -18.46 18.21
C PRO A 510 5.25 -18.52 18.13
N LEU A 511 4.57 -18.82 19.24
CA LEU A 511 3.10 -18.81 19.27
C LEU A 511 2.56 -17.38 19.35
N LEU A 512 3.09 -16.59 20.27
CA LEU A 512 2.60 -15.23 20.51
C LEU A 512 2.87 -14.29 19.35
N ALA A 513 4.04 -14.33 18.74
CA ALA A 513 4.38 -13.53 17.57
C ALA A 513 3.48 -13.89 16.37
N PHE A 514 3.29 -15.19 16.12
CA PHE A 514 2.38 -15.68 15.07
C PHE A 514 0.96 -15.13 15.26
N VAL A 515 0.40 -15.28 16.47
CA VAL A 515 -0.95 -14.79 16.79
C VAL A 515 -1.05 -13.27 16.75
N SER A 516 -0.04 -12.55 17.25
CA SER A 516 -0.04 -11.08 17.31
C SER A 516 0.04 -10.42 15.95
N LEU A 517 0.58 -11.12 14.94
CA LEU A 517 0.59 -10.68 13.55
C LEU A 517 -0.66 -11.14 12.79
N LEU A 518 -1.12 -12.36 13.04
CA LEU A 518 -2.30 -12.94 12.40
C LEU A 518 -3.59 -12.19 12.75
N ALA A 519 -3.82 -11.95 14.04
CA ALA A 519 -5.07 -11.40 14.56
C ALA A 519 -5.43 -10.01 13.98
N PRO A 520 -4.55 -8.99 13.99
CA PRO A 520 -4.87 -7.68 13.43
C PRO A 520 -5.05 -7.71 11.90
N ALA A 521 -4.32 -8.56 11.19
CA ALA A 521 -4.47 -8.75 9.75
C ALA A 521 -5.89 -9.22 9.40
N LEU A 522 -6.36 -10.26 10.09
CA LEU A 522 -7.70 -10.81 9.90
C LEU A 522 -8.79 -9.84 10.36
N ALA A 523 -8.59 -9.15 11.49
CA ALA A 523 -9.53 -8.18 12.03
C ALA A 523 -9.89 -7.09 10.99
N HIS A 524 -8.91 -6.66 10.20
CA HIS A 524 -9.08 -5.65 9.14
C HIS A 524 -9.51 -6.22 7.78
N GLY A 525 -9.80 -7.51 7.68
CA GLY A 525 -10.32 -8.12 6.45
C GLY A 525 -9.25 -8.56 5.45
N ASN A 526 -7.98 -8.70 5.86
CA ASN A 526 -6.94 -9.25 5.00
C ASN A 526 -6.98 -10.77 4.98
N THR A 527 -6.67 -11.35 3.82
CA THR A 527 -6.27 -12.77 3.72
C THR A 527 -4.77 -12.87 3.85
N VAL A 528 -4.28 -13.96 4.44
CA VAL A 528 -2.88 -14.03 4.86
C VAL A 528 -2.16 -15.28 4.33
N VAL A 529 -0.89 -15.07 3.95
CA VAL A 529 0.08 -16.12 3.64
C VAL A 529 1.24 -15.99 4.61
N LEU A 530 1.40 -16.93 5.53
CA LEU A 530 2.38 -16.87 6.60
C LEU A 530 3.51 -17.88 6.42
N VAL A 531 4.72 -17.45 6.74
CA VAL A 531 5.86 -18.32 7.01
C VAL A 531 6.10 -18.27 8.52
N PRO A 532 5.87 -19.37 9.25
CA PRO A 532 6.01 -19.39 10.70
C PRO A 532 7.49 -19.41 11.12
N SER A 533 7.76 -19.49 12.42
CA SER A 533 9.12 -19.68 12.94
C SER A 533 9.82 -20.86 12.26
N GLY A 534 11.08 -20.64 11.87
CA GLY A 534 11.93 -21.68 11.32
C GLY A 534 12.33 -22.70 12.38
N THR A 535 12.57 -22.28 13.61
CA THR A 535 12.98 -23.18 14.69
C THR A 535 11.79 -23.96 15.28
N CYS A 536 10.66 -23.30 15.50
CA CYS A 536 9.50 -23.86 16.20
C CYS A 536 8.18 -23.74 15.40
N PRO A 537 8.06 -24.33 14.19
CA PRO A 537 6.87 -24.19 13.35
C PRO A 537 5.63 -24.92 13.89
N LEU A 538 5.81 -25.90 14.79
CA LEU A 538 4.73 -26.79 15.26
C LEU A 538 3.57 -26.03 15.90
N PHE A 539 3.86 -24.96 16.65
CA PHE A 539 2.80 -24.16 17.30
C PHE A 539 1.88 -23.49 16.29
N ALA A 540 2.43 -22.95 15.20
CA ALA A 540 1.63 -22.37 14.13
C ALA A 540 0.77 -23.44 13.44
N LEU A 541 1.32 -24.63 13.19
CA LEU A 541 0.61 -25.74 12.56
C LEU A 541 -0.50 -26.30 13.45
N GLU A 542 -0.30 -26.32 14.77
CA GLU A 542 -1.33 -26.68 15.73
C GLU A 542 -2.50 -25.70 15.73
N VAL A 543 -2.23 -24.39 15.68
CA VAL A 543 -3.26 -23.36 15.50
C VAL A 543 -3.98 -23.54 14.17
N CYS A 544 -3.27 -23.97 13.11
CA CYS A 544 -3.89 -24.29 11.82
C CYS A 544 -4.89 -25.45 11.89
N GLN A 545 -4.71 -26.42 12.78
CA GLN A 545 -5.69 -27.49 12.98
C GLN A 545 -7.03 -26.92 13.48
N ASP A 546 -6.98 -25.97 14.41
CA ASP A 546 -8.19 -25.30 14.91
C ASP A 546 -8.81 -24.44 13.80
N MET A 547 -7.98 -23.66 13.07
CA MET A 547 -8.44 -22.83 11.95
C MET A 547 -9.07 -23.64 10.81
N ALA A 548 -8.61 -24.86 10.54
CA ALA A 548 -9.19 -25.73 9.50
C ALA A 548 -10.69 -25.98 9.68
N THR A 549 -11.15 -25.99 10.94
CA THR A 549 -12.56 -26.22 11.29
C THR A 549 -13.36 -24.92 11.44
N LEU A 550 -12.69 -23.82 11.78
CA LEU A 550 -13.33 -22.57 12.14
C LEU A 550 -13.40 -21.59 10.96
N PHE A 551 -12.40 -21.57 10.08
CA PHE A 551 -12.17 -20.48 9.13
C PHE A 551 -12.51 -20.90 7.70
N PRO A 552 -12.97 -19.97 6.85
CA PRO A 552 -13.12 -20.23 5.41
C PRO A 552 -11.80 -20.65 4.76
N ALA A 553 -11.89 -21.55 3.78
CA ALA A 553 -10.76 -22.01 2.99
C ALA A 553 -10.03 -20.83 2.33
N GLY A 554 -8.70 -20.82 2.44
CA GLY A 554 -7.83 -19.80 1.83
C GLY A 554 -7.70 -18.51 2.64
N LEU A 555 -8.46 -18.32 3.72
CA LEU A 555 -8.33 -17.14 4.57
C LEU A 555 -6.95 -17.05 5.23
N VAL A 556 -6.49 -18.17 5.78
CA VAL A 556 -5.15 -18.32 6.36
C VAL A 556 -4.44 -19.45 5.63
N ASN A 557 -3.24 -19.17 5.14
CA ASN A 557 -2.37 -20.14 4.50
C ASN A 557 -1.01 -20.09 5.19
N VAL A 558 -0.45 -21.23 5.59
CA VAL A 558 0.83 -21.33 6.28
C VAL A 558 1.74 -22.27 5.50
N VAL A 559 2.87 -21.70 5.04
CA VAL A 559 3.91 -22.42 4.29
C VAL A 559 5.15 -22.48 5.17
N THR A 560 5.51 -23.68 5.61
CA THR A 560 6.76 -23.97 6.32
C THR A 560 7.88 -24.24 5.31
N GLY A 561 9.10 -23.86 5.63
CA GLY A 561 10.26 -24.06 4.76
C GLY A 561 11.47 -23.26 5.21
N ASP A 562 12.52 -23.26 4.40
CA ASP A 562 13.61 -22.30 4.51
C ASP A 562 13.09 -20.85 4.44
N ARG A 563 13.42 -20.06 5.46
CA ARG A 563 12.91 -18.70 5.61
C ARG A 563 13.30 -17.81 4.45
N ASP A 564 14.56 -17.84 4.02
CA ASP A 564 15.07 -16.91 3.02
C ASP A 564 14.54 -17.26 1.63
N HIS A 565 14.43 -18.55 1.32
CA HIS A 565 13.80 -19.03 0.09
C HIS A 565 12.33 -18.61 -0.01
N LEU A 566 11.54 -18.84 1.06
CA LEU A 566 10.14 -18.45 1.07
C LEU A 566 9.96 -16.93 1.07
N THR A 567 10.82 -16.21 1.79
CA THR A 567 10.85 -14.73 1.77
C THR A 567 11.10 -14.20 0.37
N ARG A 568 12.04 -14.81 -0.37
CA ARG A 568 12.30 -14.48 -1.78
C ARG A 568 11.03 -14.64 -2.62
N CYS A 569 10.37 -15.78 -2.50
CA CYS A 569 9.17 -16.10 -3.25
C CYS A 569 8.03 -15.10 -2.95
N LEU A 570 7.84 -14.75 -1.67
CA LEU A 570 6.80 -13.80 -1.25
C LEU A 570 7.10 -12.37 -1.69
N ALA A 571 8.33 -11.88 -1.47
CA ALA A 571 8.68 -10.49 -1.75
C ALA A 571 8.64 -10.17 -3.25
N LEU A 572 9.03 -11.11 -4.11
CA LEU A 572 8.99 -10.95 -5.57
C LEU A 572 7.60 -11.19 -6.19
N HIS A 573 6.65 -11.77 -5.44
CA HIS A 573 5.31 -12.06 -5.93
C HIS A 573 4.55 -10.77 -6.27
N GLN A 574 3.93 -10.71 -7.46
CA GLN A 574 3.22 -9.52 -7.92
C GLN A 574 1.80 -9.43 -7.33
N ASP A 575 1.13 -10.55 -7.09
CA ASP A 575 -0.22 -10.59 -6.51
C ASP A 575 -0.27 -10.49 -4.98
N ILE A 576 0.85 -10.17 -4.32
CA ILE A 576 0.88 -9.87 -2.88
C ILE A 576 0.85 -8.36 -2.70
N GLN A 577 -0.15 -7.84 -1.98
CA GLN A 577 -0.37 -6.40 -1.84
C GLN A 577 0.46 -5.80 -0.69
N ALA A 578 0.87 -6.58 0.30
CA ALA A 578 1.72 -6.11 1.39
C ALA A 578 2.54 -7.25 2.00
N LEU A 579 3.70 -6.93 2.59
CA LEU A 579 4.57 -7.93 3.21
C LEU A 579 5.11 -7.43 4.57
N TRP A 580 4.89 -8.21 5.61
CA TRP A 580 5.52 -8.02 6.91
C TRP A 580 6.63 -9.04 7.09
N TYR A 581 7.81 -8.60 7.50
CA TYR A 581 8.98 -9.44 7.66
C TYR A 581 9.63 -9.23 9.02
N PHE A 582 9.66 -10.29 9.81
CA PHE A 582 10.32 -10.34 11.10
C PHE A 582 11.36 -11.45 11.06
N GLY A 583 12.62 -11.08 10.84
CA GLY A 583 13.71 -12.02 10.67
C GLY A 583 15.06 -11.31 10.68
N SER A 584 15.96 -11.71 9.77
CA SER A 584 17.33 -11.21 9.72
C SER A 584 17.43 -9.81 9.10
N ALA A 585 18.55 -9.11 9.35
CA ALA A 585 18.85 -7.85 8.67
C ALA A 585 18.98 -8.04 7.14
N GLN A 586 19.61 -9.14 6.70
CA GLN A 586 19.75 -9.50 5.28
C GLN A 586 18.40 -9.69 4.60
N GLY A 587 17.49 -10.45 5.21
CA GLY A 587 16.15 -10.65 4.67
C GLY A 587 15.32 -9.37 4.70
N SER A 588 15.49 -8.53 5.72
CA SER A 588 14.85 -7.20 5.76
C SER A 588 15.29 -6.34 4.57
N GLN A 589 16.60 -6.26 4.32
CA GLN A 589 17.16 -5.51 3.19
C GLN A 589 16.67 -6.07 1.84
N PHE A 590 16.64 -7.40 1.68
CA PHE A 590 16.11 -8.03 0.48
C PHE A 590 14.63 -7.70 0.26
N VAL A 591 13.81 -7.78 1.31
CA VAL A 591 12.38 -7.47 1.26
C VAL A 591 12.16 -6.02 0.83
N GLU A 592 12.93 -5.08 1.37
CA GLU A 592 12.84 -3.67 0.99
C GLU A 592 13.20 -3.44 -0.48
N TRP A 593 14.26 -4.10 -0.96
CA TRP A 593 14.70 -4.03 -2.35
C TRP A 593 13.69 -4.65 -3.32
N ALA A 594 13.22 -5.87 -3.01
CA ALA A 594 12.30 -6.63 -3.84
C ALA A 594 10.90 -5.99 -3.93
N SER A 595 10.49 -5.24 -2.89
CA SER A 595 9.21 -4.54 -2.89
C SER A 595 9.11 -3.47 -3.97
N ALA A 596 10.23 -3.01 -4.55
CA ALA A 596 10.24 -2.08 -5.67
C ALA A 596 9.57 -2.62 -6.95
N GLY A 597 9.32 -3.93 -7.07
CA GLY A 597 8.64 -4.52 -8.23
C GLY A 597 7.23 -3.94 -8.43
N ASN A 598 6.32 -4.20 -7.49
CA ASN A 598 4.94 -3.68 -7.50
C ASN A 598 4.70 -2.57 -6.47
N LEU A 599 5.77 -2.05 -5.85
CA LEU A 599 5.73 -1.01 -4.82
C LEU A 599 4.84 -1.38 -3.61
N LYS A 600 4.69 -2.68 -3.32
CA LYS A 600 3.95 -3.16 -2.15
C LYS A 600 4.51 -2.53 -0.88
N PRO A 601 3.67 -2.00 0.04
CA PRO A 601 4.12 -1.59 1.35
C PRO A 601 4.72 -2.79 2.09
N VAL A 602 5.86 -2.54 2.74
CA VAL A 602 6.50 -3.55 3.58
C VAL A 602 6.80 -3.01 4.97
N TRP A 603 6.83 -3.91 5.93
CA TRP A 603 7.16 -3.61 7.30
C TRP A 603 8.19 -4.61 7.79
N VAL A 604 9.41 -4.14 8.08
CA VAL A 604 10.55 -4.99 8.40
C VAL A 604 11.09 -4.67 9.80
N ASN A 605 11.52 -5.70 10.54
CA ASN A 605 12.12 -5.56 11.86
C ASN A 605 13.63 -5.26 11.83
N ARG A 606 14.28 -5.35 10.66
CA ARG A 606 15.69 -4.96 10.44
C ARG A 606 16.69 -5.82 11.21
N GLY A 607 16.31 -7.05 11.56
CA GLY A 607 17.14 -7.89 12.43
C GLY A 607 17.01 -7.60 13.93
N CYS A 608 16.22 -6.60 14.32
CA CYS A 608 15.98 -6.31 15.73
C CYS A 608 14.81 -7.15 16.27
N PRO A 609 14.96 -7.81 17.43
CA PRO A 609 13.86 -8.49 18.08
C PRO A 609 12.81 -7.47 18.53
N ARG A 610 11.55 -7.90 18.55
CA ARG A 610 10.41 -7.11 19.03
C ARG A 610 9.91 -7.71 20.34
N ALA A 611 9.57 -6.87 21.31
CA ALA A 611 9.03 -7.32 22.59
C ALA A 611 7.53 -7.66 22.46
N TRP A 612 7.23 -8.86 21.97
CA TRP A 612 5.86 -9.32 21.73
C TRP A 612 4.98 -9.41 22.99
N ASP A 613 5.61 -9.57 24.14
CA ASP A 613 4.95 -9.61 25.45
C ASP A 613 4.55 -8.22 25.96
N GLN A 614 5.29 -7.17 25.59
CA GLN A 614 4.98 -5.78 25.89
C GLN A 614 3.78 -5.30 25.06
N GLU A 615 2.84 -4.59 25.68
CA GLU A 615 1.63 -4.13 24.98
C GLU A 615 1.93 -3.08 23.90
N ALA A 616 2.89 -2.18 24.14
CA ALA A 616 3.26 -1.12 23.20
C ALA A 616 3.75 -1.66 21.86
N GLU A 617 4.48 -2.79 21.87
CA GLU A 617 5.03 -3.42 20.68
C GLU A 617 4.19 -4.61 20.19
N GLY A 618 3.71 -5.47 21.07
CA GLY A 618 2.98 -6.69 20.72
C GLY A 618 1.47 -6.52 20.50
N ALA A 619 0.87 -5.41 20.93
CA ALA A 619 -0.57 -5.13 20.74
C ALA A 619 -0.88 -3.65 20.42
N GLY A 620 0.15 -2.85 20.13
CA GLY A 620 0.00 -1.43 19.92
C GLY A 620 -0.86 -1.08 18.69
N PRO A 621 -1.35 0.17 18.60
CA PRO A 621 -2.17 0.63 17.48
C PRO A 621 -1.44 0.57 16.13
N GLU A 622 -0.10 0.50 16.14
CA GLU A 622 0.72 0.30 14.92
C GLU A 622 0.26 -0.90 14.10
N LEU A 623 -0.07 -2.03 14.75
CA LEU A 623 -0.50 -3.24 14.06
C LEU A 623 -1.78 -3.00 13.24
N GLY A 624 -2.75 -2.28 13.81
CA GLY A 624 -3.99 -1.92 13.12
C GLY A 624 -3.79 -0.87 12.03
N LEU A 625 -2.88 0.10 12.26
CA LEU A 625 -2.51 1.09 11.26
C LEU A 625 -1.85 0.44 10.05
N ARG A 626 -0.94 -0.52 10.27
CA ARG A 626 -0.23 -1.25 9.21
C ARG A 626 -1.09 -2.32 8.53
N ALA A 627 -2.19 -2.77 9.14
CA ALA A 627 -3.06 -3.81 8.59
C ALA A 627 -4.16 -3.29 7.64
N ALA A 628 -4.34 -1.97 7.55
CA ALA A 628 -5.36 -1.38 6.70
C ALA A 628 -4.88 -0.07 6.11
N ARG A 629 -5.40 0.27 4.94
CA ARG A 629 -5.23 1.59 4.34
C ARG A 629 -6.45 2.45 4.60
N THR A 630 -6.26 3.76 4.56
CA THR A 630 -7.37 4.69 4.61
C THR A 630 -7.92 4.91 3.20
N LYS A 631 -9.21 5.23 3.08
CA LYS A 631 -9.79 5.79 1.86
C LYS A 631 -10.70 6.94 2.27
N ALA A 632 -10.54 8.08 1.60
CA ALA A 632 -11.40 9.24 1.78
C ALA A 632 -12.48 9.27 0.69
N LEU A 633 -13.75 9.13 1.08
CA LEU A 633 -14.90 9.22 0.18
C LEU A 633 -15.65 10.52 0.47
N TRP A 634 -15.58 11.46 -0.47
CA TRP A 634 -16.28 12.75 -0.38
C TRP A 634 -17.70 12.59 -0.92
N LEU A 635 -18.67 12.95 -0.09
CA LEU A 635 -20.08 12.88 -0.45
C LEU A 635 -20.62 14.27 -0.76
N PRO A 636 -21.53 14.39 -1.74
CA PRO A 636 -22.25 15.62 -1.95
C PRO A 636 -23.14 15.89 -0.72
N MET A 637 -23.21 17.15 -0.34
CA MET A 637 -24.27 17.68 0.52
C MET A 637 -24.84 18.87 -0.23
N GLY A 638 -26.18 18.96 -0.27
CA GLY A 638 -26.83 20.16 -0.81
C GLY A 638 -26.39 21.40 -0.02
N ASP A 639 -26.41 22.55 -0.68
CA ASP A 639 -26.19 23.84 -0.03
C ASP A 639 -27.26 24.16 1.02
#